data_AF-A0A7X9RWM3-F1
#
_entry.id   AF-A0A7X9RWM3-F1
#
_cell.length_a   1.000
_cell.length_b   1.000
_cell.length_c   1.000
_cell.angle_alpha   90.00
_cell.angle_beta   90.00
_cell.angle_gamma   90.00
#
_symmetry.space_group_name_H-M   'P 1'
#
loop_
_entity.id
_entity.type
_entity.pdbx_description
1 polymer ?
#
loop_
_entity_poly.entity_id
_entity_poly.type
_entity_poly.pdbx_seq_one_letter_code
_entity_poly.pdbx_strand_id
1 'polypeptide(L)'
;MKSKFSLNFSIACCMLFLIGFIGTNQNVLAQQTRARYNLAGYAPSASKRIVVVSDVNYQGQPWSIKDQNNNTVLTGTVGASTTGAGVHTPKAFNHIVDISALTSLGTYSVVIGTVAPFSIEVKNAPYKVMTHEVLSSLRARRSGSNDAVVHGFSHGEDATAPVYNHDGSSSFKINNWSANGQTVDMLGGWYDAGDYIKFTQTIAYTAYNLLLAYVVSPATFDGVKNYSQTGYEDMLDEIKFGLDYLSKTMPDNNTFIIQVADEEDHNVGLRMPENDTNTPRPALNIKSKYQLAHTAAALALGYTVFKDIDPVLANGYLSKAQSMYAEAKATSIDAGYLDANTNPFYKDNLPGDQMCLAATELYIATGQANYLTDAESYIATDYWASWANVTLKANYRLAPYSVQAVQALDTELSSFKTKAQETDNVWNIPHSYVWGSLYSQFGVGAAAFSYKLLNPSDSKYDDMAMGVLDYTFGINNWGVGFVASQSYPGAIATSYAQIFRLQPQIFPTGEIAEGPAPADAHQPMRQYFSHNDNLLISGTNDKFSDFNTSSIVYFENENDFVCSETTIAGLSDGVLLLAMASSVLNDGGAGNIAPSASPGTNQTLPQGSTGTTLDGSGSNDPDNGPSPLTYSWSQIGGQTVTITNANSAITAVNGLSDGATYTFRLTVSDGELNDSKVVQVTVGSAAVNIAPVSDAGSKQTLAQGTTSTVLDGSKSNDPDNGPSPLTYSWSQVTGPTVNIQGANTVNPTITGLVDGTTYSFQLIVNDGSDDSAASSVEVEVNLITGGSCLLSTFNVPRTSPISDQNTSGWNSTYILGDNPAADALRSHGFSSTSISYSYGAGAIYYFGIGGNGQTVGYWTNLTPSVSNTLKTNEPTITFSNSNIAGLDGTYYVNEYAGGGWVLVHNSGGHAIVLTSGNAPSDCGSPNARIKNDASVTLADELSVYPNPALNSITIQSNFNISKVRVLNLNGAVLQTVEHRNIKLLDLSGLQQGIYFLQLTSDKGTLIKRIIKK
;
A
#
# COMPACT_ATOMS: atom_id res chain seq x y z
N MET A 1 99.82 -29.05 29.02
CA MET A 1 99.17 -29.88 30.05
C MET A 1 97.91 -29.16 30.51
N LYS A 2 96.73 -29.82 30.39
CA LYS A 2 95.49 -29.71 31.20
C LYS A 2 94.83 -28.32 31.31
N SER A 3 93.51 -28.08 31.21
CA SER A 3 92.26 -28.87 31.21
C SER A 3 91.13 -27.93 30.73
N LYS A 4 90.21 -28.31 29.84
CA LYS A 4 88.81 -28.78 30.09
C LYS A 4 87.99 -28.03 31.17
N PHE A 5 86.71 -27.78 30.83
CA PHE A 5 85.57 -27.13 31.54
C PHE A 5 85.44 -25.62 31.28
N SER A 6 84.33 -25.03 30.80
CA SER A 6 82.94 -25.49 30.66
C SER A 6 82.21 -24.70 29.56
N LEU A 7 81.70 -25.41 28.57
CA LEU A 7 80.76 -24.97 27.53
C LEU A 7 79.36 -25.32 28.05
N ASN A 8 78.56 -24.37 28.55
CA ASN A 8 77.10 -24.55 28.80
C ASN A 8 76.34 -23.29 29.32
N PHE A 9 76.67 -22.06 28.91
CA PHE A 9 75.89 -20.89 29.36
C PHE A 9 75.51 -19.82 28.31
N SER A 10 75.93 -19.94 27.05
CA SER A 10 75.65 -18.91 26.03
C SER A 10 74.62 -19.27 24.95
N ILE A 11 74.02 -20.47 24.98
CA ILE A 11 72.98 -20.84 23.99
C ILE A 11 71.55 -20.72 24.56
N ALA A 12 71.37 -20.82 25.89
CA ALA A 12 70.04 -20.67 26.51
C ALA A 12 69.53 -19.21 26.52
N CYS A 13 70.41 -18.22 26.69
CA CYS A 13 69.99 -16.81 26.78
C CYS A 13 69.59 -16.18 25.43
N CYS A 14 70.22 -16.60 24.32
CA CYS A 14 69.85 -16.12 22.98
C CYS A 14 68.58 -16.79 22.43
N MET A 15 68.24 -18.01 22.86
CA MET A 15 66.94 -18.61 22.51
C MET A 15 65.78 -18.02 23.33
N LEU A 16 66.00 -17.62 24.59
CA LEU A 16 64.96 -16.98 25.41
C LEU A 16 64.63 -15.54 24.97
N PHE A 17 65.60 -14.79 24.43
CA PHE A 17 65.34 -13.46 23.85
C PHE A 17 64.69 -13.50 22.46
N LEU A 18 64.95 -14.54 21.65
CA LEU A 18 64.29 -14.71 20.35
C LEU A 18 62.85 -15.24 20.48
N ILE A 19 62.58 -16.10 21.48
CA ILE A 19 61.22 -16.59 21.76
C ILE A 19 60.34 -15.49 22.38
N GLY A 20 60.91 -14.57 23.17
CA GLY A 20 60.20 -13.41 23.71
C GLY A 20 59.75 -12.39 22.66
N PHE A 21 60.56 -12.13 21.63
CA PHE A 21 60.23 -11.16 20.57
C PHE A 21 59.27 -11.72 19.49
N ILE A 22 59.25 -13.05 19.30
CA ILE A 22 58.29 -13.72 18.40
C ILE A 22 56.92 -13.85 19.11
N GLY A 23 56.90 -14.12 20.42
CA GLY A 23 55.68 -14.22 21.23
C GLY A 23 54.94 -12.90 21.45
N THR A 24 55.62 -11.75 21.49
CA THR A 24 54.96 -10.44 21.59
C THR A 24 54.36 -9.97 20.26
N ASN A 25 55.01 -10.25 19.12
CA ASN A 25 54.47 -9.89 17.80
C ASN A 25 53.28 -10.77 17.38
N GLN A 26 53.26 -12.07 17.71
CA GLN A 26 52.08 -12.90 17.44
C GLN A 26 50.87 -12.49 18.29
N ASN A 27 51.06 -12.02 19.54
CA ASN A 27 49.97 -11.52 20.36
C ASN A 27 49.42 -10.17 19.88
N VAL A 28 50.25 -9.28 19.31
CA VAL A 28 49.81 -8.02 18.69
C VAL A 28 49.14 -8.26 17.34
N LEU A 29 49.65 -9.19 16.51
CA LEU A 29 49.03 -9.57 15.23
C LEU A 29 47.71 -10.34 15.41
N ALA A 30 47.60 -11.20 16.44
CA ALA A 30 46.33 -11.83 16.83
C ALA A 30 45.28 -10.78 17.29
N GLN A 31 45.72 -9.60 17.72
CA GLN A 31 44.85 -8.48 18.10
C GLN A 31 44.18 -7.80 16.88
N GLN A 32 44.61 -8.07 15.65
CA GLN A 32 44.04 -7.52 14.40
C GLN A 32 43.22 -8.52 13.57
N THR A 33 43.18 -9.80 13.95
CA THR A 33 42.26 -10.78 13.34
C THR A 33 40.84 -10.59 13.86
N ARG A 34 39.83 -10.65 12.97
CA ARG A 34 38.41 -10.64 13.34
C ARG A 34 37.63 -11.72 12.61
N ALA A 35 36.69 -12.34 13.31
CA ALA A 35 35.62 -13.11 12.69
C ALA A 35 34.44 -12.18 12.37
N ARG A 36 33.85 -12.38 11.20
CA ARG A 36 32.63 -11.73 10.72
C ARG A 36 31.58 -12.80 10.51
N TYR A 37 30.42 -12.59 11.11
CA TYR A 37 29.32 -13.54 11.15
C TYR A 37 28.02 -12.75 11.20
N ASN A 38 26.91 -13.41 10.88
CA ASN A 38 25.60 -12.78 10.87
C ASN A 38 25.15 -12.53 12.30
N LEU A 39 25.10 -11.26 12.69
CA LEU A 39 24.78 -10.78 14.03
C LEU A 39 23.30 -10.98 14.36
N ALA A 40 22.41 -10.92 13.36
CA ALA A 40 21.00 -11.21 13.55
C ALA A 40 20.74 -12.70 13.81
N GLY A 41 21.65 -13.57 13.36
CA GLY A 41 21.57 -15.03 13.48
C GLY A 41 21.32 -15.71 12.13
N TYR A 42 21.33 -17.04 12.12
CA TYR A 42 21.15 -17.85 10.92
C TYR A 42 19.83 -18.62 10.97
N ALA A 43 19.07 -18.59 9.86
CA ALA A 43 17.93 -19.49 9.69
C ALA A 43 18.40 -20.95 9.53
N PRO A 44 17.67 -21.97 10.04
CA PRO A 44 18.09 -23.37 9.98
C PRO A 44 18.40 -23.88 8.57
N SER A 45 17.60 -23.48 7.60
CA SER A 45 17.65 -23.88 6.18
C SER A 45 18.68 -23.10 5.36
N ALA A 46 19.11 -21.92 5.83
CA ALA A 46 19.99 -21.04 5.07
C ALA A 46 21.42 -21.59 4.97
N SER A 47 22.12 -21.20 3.90
CA SER A 47 23.59 -21.25 3.86
C SER A 47 24.16 -20.36 4.96
N LYS A 48 25.22 -20.81 5.63
CA LYS A 48 25.79 -20.15 6.81
C LYS A 48 27.30 -20.09 6.69
N ARG A 49 27.86 -18.90 6.82
CA ARG A 49 29.31 -18.69 6.74
C ARG A 49 29.82 -17.75 7.81
N ILE A 50 31.09 -17.93 8.15
CA ILE A 50 31.90 -17.01 8.95
C ILE A 50 33.10 -16.60 8.10
N VAL A 51 33.44 -15.31 8.08
CA VAL A 51 34.63 -14.80 7.39
C VAL A 51 35.67 -14.39 8.41
N VAL A 52 36.86 -15.00 8.36
CA VAL A 52 38.01 -14.61 9.18
C VAL A 52 38.87 -13.64 8.39
N VAL A 53 38.88 -12.39 8.84
CA VAL A 53 39.57 -11.25 8.21
C VAL A 53 40.86 -10.97 9.00
N SER A 54 42.03 -11.08 8.37
CA SER A 54 43.30 -11.21 9.10
C SER A 54 44.53 -10.76 8.30
N ASP A 55 45.54 -10.24 8.99
CA ASP A 55 46.89 -10.02 8.42
C ASP A 55 47.78 -11.26 8.50
N VAL A 56 47.30 -12.32 9.17
CA VAL A 56 47.96 -13.63 9.30
C VAL A 56 47.12 -14.69 8.60
N ASN A 57 47.76 -15.59 7.86
CA ASN A 57 47.10 -16.72 7.19
C ASN A 57 46.63 -17.76 8.21
N TYR A 58 45.33 -18.04 8.26
CA TYR A 58 44.72 -19.04 9.16
C TYR A 58 44.52 -20.41 8.50
N GLN A 59 44.95 -20.61 7.25
CA GLN A 59 44.83 -21.90 6.58
C GLN A 59 45.39 -23.05 7.43
N GLY A 60 44.60 -24.10 7.59
CA GLY A 60 44.93 -25.28 8.38
C GLY A 60 44.71 -25.13 9.89
N GLN A 61 44.34 -23.94 10.40
CA GLN A 61 43.97 -23.78 11.80
C GLN A 61 42.66 -24.53 12.11
N PRO A 62 42.53 -25.17 13.28
CA PRO A 62 41.31 -25.88 13.64
C PRO A 62 40.20 -24.89 14.03
N TRP A 63 38.96 -25.29 13.77
CA TRP A 63 37.79 -24.62 14.32
C TRP A 63 36.80 -25.63 14.90
N SER A 64 36.03 -25.19 15.90
CA SER A 64 34.98 -25.99 16.53
C SER A 64 33.82 -25.11 16.96
N ILE A 65 32.61 -25.64 16.83
CA ILE A 65 31.36 -25.06 17.31
C ILE A 65 30.83 -25.96 18.42
N LYS A 66 30.44 -25.34 19.53
CA LYS A 66 29.93 -26.03 20.71
C LYS A 66 28.54 -25.57 21.10
N ASP A 67 27.72 -26.50 21.55
CA ASP A 67 26.41 -26.20 22.13
C ASP A 67 26.53 -25.58 23.54
N GLN A 68 25.38 -25.25 24.15
CA GLN A 68 25.32 -24.69 25.51
C GLN A 68 25.81 -25.65 26.60
N ASN A 69 25.89 -26.95 26.31
CA ASN A 69 26.42 -27.98 27.20
C ASN A 69 27.93 -28.20 26.98
N ASN A 70 28.58 -27.35 26.16
CA ASN A 70 30.00 -27.43 25.80
C ASN A 70 30.37 -28.70 25.01
N ASN A 71 29.39 -29.37 24.39
CA ASN A 71 29.63 -30.46 23.44
C ASN A 71 30.00 -29.90 22.07
N THR A 72 31.02 -30.45 21.42
CA THR A 72 31.34 -30.09 20.03
C THR A 72 30.29 -30.68 19.08
N VAL A 73 29.58 -29.80 18.37
CA VAL A 73 28.53 -30.17 17.40
C VAL A 73 29.01 -30.09 15.95
N LEU A 74 30.03 -29.25 15.68
CA LEU A 74 30.65 -29.14 14.37
C LEU A 74 32.14 -28.78 14.54
N THR A 75 33.00 -29.26 13.66
CA THR A 75 34.43 -28.95 13.67
C THR A 75 35.02 -29.09 12.27
N GLY A 76 36.14 -28.43 12.02
CA GLY A 76 36.88 -28.56 10.79
C GLY A 76 38.21 -27.83 10.85
N THR A 77 38.81 -27.61 9.68
CA THR A 77 40.00 -26.79 9.51
C THR A 77 39.70 -25.62 8.58
N VAL A 78 40.34 -24.48 8.82
CA VAL A 78 40.19 -23.29 7.98
C VAL A 78 40.82 -23.56 6.61
N GLY A 79 40.08 -23.28 5.54
CA GLY A 79 40.54 -23.42 4.16
C GLY A 79 41.60 -22.40 3.74
N ALA A 80 42.00 -22.43 2.47
CA ALA A 80 42.85 -21.39 1.90
C ALA A 80 42.18 -20.01 1.97
N SER A 81 42.97 -18.95 1.96
CA SER A 81 42.44 -17.59 1.84
C SER A 81 41.72 -17.44 0.50
N THR A 82 40.48 -16.94 0.51
CA THR A 82 39.68 -16.75 -0.71
C THR A 82 40.11 -15.49 -1.45
N THR A 83 40.49 -14.44 -0.72
CA THR A 83 40.95 -13.16 -1.28
C THR A 83 42.12 -12.59 -0.49
N GLY A 84 42.88 -11.69 -1.11
CA GLY A 84 43.86 -10.83 -0.42
C GLY A 84 43.32 -9.41 -0.19
N ALA A 85 44.19 -8.49 0.23
CA ALA A 85 43.82 -7.08 0.36
C ALA A 85 43.49 -6.49 -1.03
N GLY A 86 42.43 -5.69 -1.12
CA GLY A 86 41.89 -5.18 -2.37
C GLY A 86 40.88 -4.06 -2.16
N VAL A 87 39.95 -3.90 -3.11
CA VAL A 87 38.90 -2.86 -3.02
C VAL A 87 37.96 -3.15 -1.86
N HIS A 88 37.60 -4.41 -1.69
CA HIS A 88 36.57 -4.86 -0.76
C HIS A 88 37.07 -5.09 0.67
N THR A 89 38.36 -5.33 0.89
CA THR A 89 38.91 -5.64 2.24
C THR A 89 40.35 -5.14 2.34
N PRO A 90 40.76 -4.53 3.47
CA PRO A 90 42.13 -4.07 3.64
C PRO A 90 43.08 -5.18 4.10
N LYS A 91 42.58 -6.38 4.42
CA LYS A 91 43.37 -7.44 5.06
C LYS A 91 43.95 -8.44 4.06
N ALA A 92 45.19 -8.86 4.34
CA ALA A 92 45.96 -9.73 3.45
C ALA A 92 45.40 -11.15 3.31
N PHE A 93 44.66 -11.64 4.30
CA PHE A 93 44.04 -12.96 4.29
C PHE A 93 42.59 -12.90 4.75
N ASN A 94 41.71 -13.52 3.96
CA ASN A 94 40.27 -13.60 4.22
C ASN A 94 39.83 -15.05 4.00
N HIS A 95 39.39 -15.73 5.06
CA HIS A 95 39.03 -17.14 5.01
C HIS A 95 37.54 -17.34 5.26
N ILE A 96 36.88 -18.13 4.41
CA ILE A 96 35.48 -18.52 4.61
C ILE A 96 35.44 -19.85 5.36
N VAL A 97 34.67 -19.89 6.45
CA VAL A 97 34.32 -21.10 7.20
C VAL A 97 32.83 -21.35 6.97
N ASP A 98 32.53 -22.40 6.20
CA ASP A 98 31.17 -22.87 5.96
C ASP A 98 30.67 -23.67 7.17
N ILE A 99 29.55 -23.23 7.73
CA ILE A 99 28.90 -23.85 8.89
C ILE A 99 27.46 -24.25 8.57
N SER A 100 27.09 -24.37 7.28
CA SER A 100 25.73 -24.63 6.82
C SER A 100 25.15 -25.94 7.37
N ALA A 101 26.01 -26.91 7.68
CA ALA A 101 25.64 -28.18 8.34
C ALA A 101 25.05 -27.99 9.75
N LEU A 102 25.24 -26.84 10.38
CA LEU A 102 24.62 -26.49 11.66
C LEU A 102 23.18 -26.04 11.44
N THR A 103 22.21 -26.92 11.69
CA THR A 103 20.77 -26.64 11.45
C THR A 103 19.93 -26.58 12.72
N SER A 104 20.43 -27.17 13.82
CA SER A 104 19.68 -27.21 15.08
C SER A 104 19.57 -25.81 15.69
N LEU A 105 18.38 -25.47 16.19
CA LEU A 105 18.16 -24.19 16.88
C LEU A 105 19.01 -24.11 18.15
N GLY A 106 19.56 -22.93 18.43
CA GLY A 106 20.29 -22.67 19.66
C GLY A 106 21.38 -21.61 19.53
N THR A 107 21.96 -21.29 20.68
CA THR A 107 23.16 -20.45 20.78
C THR A 107 24.40 -21.34 20.85
N TYR A 108 25.41 -21.01 20.06
CA TYR A 108 26.63 -21.80 19.93
C TYR A 108 27.88 -20.97 20.18
N SER A 109 28.86 -21.55 20.86
CA SER A 109 30.20 -20.95 21.00
C SER A 109 31.09 -21.41 19.85
N VAL A 110 31.78 -20.47 19.21
CA VAL A 110 32.69 -20.72 18.09
C VAL A 110 34.12 -20.39 18.49
N VAL A 111 35.04 -21.32 18.17
CA VAL A 111 36.49 -21.16 18.35
C VAL A 111 37.16 -21.44 17.02
N ILE A 112 38.03 -20.53 16.55
CA ILE A 112 38.79 -20.66 15.29
C ILE A 112 40.25 -20.28 15.56
N GLY A 113 41.16 -21.25 15.61
CA GLY A 113 42.57 -21.01 15.90
C GLY A 113 42.77 -20.11 17.12
N THR A 114 43.43 -18.97 16.92
CA THR A 114 43.67 -17.93 17.94
C THR A 114 42.69 -16.76 17.90
N VAL A 115 41.64 -16.82 17.06
CA VAL A 115 40.59 -15.78 17.05
C VAL A 115 39.86 -15.79 18.40
N ALA A 116 39.57 -14.60 18.94
CA ALA A 116 38.80 -14.46 20.17
C ALA A 116 37.47 -15.24 20.04
N PRO A 117 37.12 -16.11 21.00
CA PRO A 117 35.86 -16.86 20.95
C PRO A 117 34.65 -15.93 20.89
N PHE A 118 33.66 -16.33 20.12
CA PHE A 118 32.40 -15.59 19.94
C PHE A 118 31.22 -16.55 19.94
N SER A 119 30.01 -15.99 19.93
CA SER A 119 28.77 -16.77 19.87
C SER A 119 28.01 -16.46 18.61
N ILE A 120 27.33 -17.48 18.07
CA ILE A 120 26.37 -17.36 16.98
C ILE A 120 25.04 -17.97 17.41
N GLU A 121 23.98 -17.62 16.69
CA GLU A 121 22.65 -18.16 16.94
C GLU A 121 22.10 -18.78 15.66
N VAL A 122 21.54 -19.99 15.78
CA VAL A 122 20.65 -20.56 14.77
C VAL A 122 19.24 -20.45 15.34
N LYS A 123 18.37 -19.67 14.70
CA LYS A 123 17.01 -19.42 15.18
C LYS A 123 16.02 -19.34 14.02
N ASN A 124 14.75 -19.55 14.34
CA ASN A 124 13.67 -19.24 13.41
C ASN A 124 13.50 -17.73 13.33
N ALA A 125 13.11 -17.23 12.16
CA ALA A 125 12.69 -15.86 11.96
C ALA A 125 13.75 -14.78 12.33
N PRO A 126 15.08 -14.94 12.11
CA PRO A 126 16.06 -13.95 12.57
C PRO A 126 15.81 -12.54 12.02
N TYR A 127 15.12 -12.42 10.89
CA TYR A 127 14.91 -11.14 10.21
C TYR A 127 13.52 -10.53 10.44
N LYS A 128 12.51 -11.35 10.81
CA LYS A 128 11.09 -10.94 10.87
C LYS A 128 10.84 -9.72 11.75
N VAL A 129 11.46 -9.66 12.93
CA VAL A 129 11.28 -8.54 13.87
C VAL A 129 11.77 -7.22 13.24
N MET A 130 12.88 -7.25 12.50
CA MET A 130 13.45 -6.07 11.87
C MET A 130 12.54 -5.52 10.77
N THR A 131 11.81 -6.37 10.05
CA THR A 131 10.82 -5.92 9.06
C THR A 131 9.75 -5.00 9.68
N HIS A 132 9.29 -5.30 10.90
CA HIS A 132 8.33 -4.44 11.63
C HIS A 132 8.98 -3.20 12.25
N GLU A 133 10.23 -3.31 12.69
CA GLU A 133 10.98 -2.18 13.23
C GLU A 133 11.23 -1.13 12.14
N VAL A 134 11.64 -1.54 10.94
CA VAL A 134 11.84 -0.65 9.79
C VAL A 134 10.53 0.05 9.40
N LEU A 135 9.39 -0.64 9.48
CA LEU A 135 8.07 -0.02 9.26
C LEU A 135 7.76 1.08 10.28
N SER A 136 8.22 0.93 11.53
CA SER A 136 8.09 1.98 12.56
C SER A 136 8.93 3.22 12.21
N SER A 137 10.11 3.05 11.61
CA SER A 137 10.93 4.16 11.11
C SER A 137 10.28 4.89 9.94
N LEU A 138 9.51 4.21 9.10
CA LEU A 138 8.73 4.86 8.06
C LEU A 138 7.56 5.66 8.66
N ARG A 139 6.88 5.12 9.67
CA ARG A 139 5.85 5.84 10.46
C ARG A 139 6.40 7.09 11.13
N ALA A 140 7.66 7.07 11.54
CA ALA A 140 8.34 8.22 12.13
C ALA A 140 8.50 9.39 11.16
N ARG A 141 8.37 9.16 9.83
CA ARG A 141 8.52 10.17 8.78
C ARG A 141 7.19 10.70 8.25
N ARG A 142 6.05 10.32 8.83
CA ARG A 142 4.73 10.75 8.34
C ARG A 142 4.59 12.28 8.46
N SER A 143 4.34 12.94 7.33
CA SER A 143 3.99 14.36 7.28
C SER A 143 2.49 14.56 7.40
N GLY A 144 2.05 15.66 8.03
CA GLY A 144 0.62 16.00 8.09
C GLY A 144 -0.23 14.97 8.82
N SER A 145 0.35 14.22 9.77
CA SER A 145 -0.33 13.12 10.49
C SER A 145 -0.17 13.26 11.99
N ASN A 146 -1.24 12.98 12.74
CA ASN A 146 -1.20 12.88 14.21
C ASN A 146 -0.68 11.52 14.71
N ASP A 147 -0.42 10.59 13.79
CA ASP A 147 -0.05 9.20 14.10
C ASP A 147 1.42 8.90 13.83
N ALA A 148 2.24 9.94 13.67
CA ALA A 148 3.68 9.81 13.68
C ALA A 148 4.15 9.29 15.06
N VAL A 149 5.09 8.35 15.05
CA VAL A 149 5.45 7.58 16.27
C VAL A 149 6.43 8.30 17.19
N VAL A 150 7.10 9.36 16.74
CA VAL A 150 8.18 10.04 17.48
C VAL A 150 8.09 11.57 17.51
N HIS A 151 7.17 12.15 16.74
CA HIS A 151 6.93 13.58 16.67
C HIS A 151 5.43 13.88 16.58
N GLY A 152 5.05 15.14 16.79
CA GLY A 152 3.66 15.57 16.70
C GLY A 152 3.23 15.98 15.29
N PHE A 153 1.96 16.38 15.15
CA PHE A 153 1.45 16.87 13.87
C PHE A 153 2.28 18.06 13.33
N SER A 154 2.61 18.00 12.05
CA SER A 154 3.51 18.92 11.35
C SER A 154 3.01 19.18 9.92
N HIS A 155 3.40 20.32 9.34
CA HIS A 155 3.13 20.69 7.95
C HIS A 155 1.65 20.62 7.54
N GLY A 156 0.75 21.09 8.41
CA GLY A 156 -0.70 21.13 8.15
C GLY A 156 -1.09 22.05 6.98
N GLU A 157 -0.26 23.03 6.68
CA GLU A 157 -0.39 23.96 5.56
C GLU A 157 -0.24 23.30 4.19
N ASP A 158 0.35 22.09 4.13
CA ASP A 158 0.43 21.29 2.90
C ASP A 158 -0.99 20.94 2.37
N ALA A 159 -2.03 21.01 3.22
CA ALA A 159 -3.43 20.87 2.80
C ALA A 159 -3.90 21.95 1.79
N THR A 160 -3.14 23.04 1.68
CA THR A 160 -3.36 24.13 0.73
C THR A 160 -2.04 24.57 0.09
N ALA A 161 -1.18 23.62 -0.28
CA ALA A 161 0.13 23.89 -0.84
C ALA A 161 0.01 24.72 -2.14
N PRO A 162 0.69 25.88 -2.25
CA PRO A 162 0.67 26.68 -3.48
C PRO A 162 1.35 25.94 -4.63
N VAL A 163 0.69 25.92 -5.80
CA VAL A 163 1.20 25.24 -6.99
C VAL A 163 2.12 26.17 -7.76
N TYR A 164 3.28 25.63 -8.10
CA TYR A 164 4.24 26.29 -8.95
C TYR A 164 4.39 25.52 -10.25
N ASN A 165 4.22 26.21 -11.37
CA ASN A 165 4.50 25.66 -12.69
C ASN A 165 5.95 25.96 -13.05
N HIS A 166 6.59 25.00 -13.70
CA HIS A 166 7.86 25.22 -14.33
C HIS A 166 7.71 26.23 -15.49
N ASP A 167 8.58 27.25 -15.57
CA ASP A 167 8.52 28.32 -16.58
C ASP A 167 8.96 27.89 -17.99
N GLY A 168 9.37 26.62 -18.16
CA GLY A 168 9.88 26.08 -19.41
C GLY A 168 11.36 26.40 -19.67
N SER A 169 12.06 27.04 -18.71
CA SER A 169 13.49 27.31 -18.79
C SER A 169 14.33 26.04 -18.60
N SER A 170 15.60 26.10 -19.01
CA SER A 170 16.57 25.04 -18.74
C SER A 170 17.43 25.35 -17.50
N SER A 171 16.89 26.00 -16.44
CA SER A 171 17.59 26.11 -15.14
C SER A 171 16.80 25.56 -13.93
N PHE A 172 17.46 24.83 -13.02
CA PHE A 172 16.87 24.16 -11.82
C PHE A 172 16.67 25.10 -10.61
N LYS A 173 16.88 26.42 -10.72
CA LYS A 173 16.63 27.28 -9.56
C LYS A 173 15.12 27.33 -9.29
N ILE A 174 14.72 27.20 -8.02
CA ILE A 174 13.33 27.47 -7.60
C ILE A 174 12.81 28.83 -8.11
N ASN A 175 13.71 29.78 -8.35
CA ASN A 175 13.43 31.08 -8.93
C ASN A 175 12.87 31.05 -10.37
N ASN A 176 12.85 29.88 -11.02
CA ASN A 176 12.28 29.64 -12.36
C ASN A 176 10.93 28.89 -12.29
N TRP A 177 10.40 28.72 -11.07
CA TRP A 177 9.08 28.21 -10.85
C TRP A 177 8.16 29.39 -10.57
N SER A 178 7.07 29.49 -11.32
CA SER A 178 6.11 30.59 -11.18
C SER A 178 4.86 30.07 -10.50
N ALA A 179 4.48 30.72 -9.40
CA ALA A 179 3.20 30.47 -8.76
C ALA A 179 2.09 30.65 -9.79
N ASN A 180 1.24 29.64 -9.95
CA ASN A 180 0.18 29.66 -10.96
C ASN A 180 -1.16 30.17 -10.40
N GLY A 181 -1.20 30.53 -9.11
CA GLY A 181 -2.37 31.03 -8.38
C GLY A 181 -3.30 29.93 -7.86
N GLN A 182 -2.99 28.65 -8.09
CA GLN A 182 -3.71 27.50 -7.57
C GLN A 182 -3.09 26.99 -6.27
N THR A 183 -3.89 26.30 -5.47
CA THR A 183 -3.45 25.51 -4.30
C THR A 183 -3.98 24.09 -4.44
N VAL A 184 -3.26 23.12 -3.89
CA VAL A 184 -3.62 21.70 -3.90
C VAL A 184 -3.46 21.10 -2.51
N ASP A 185 -4.29 20.11 -2.17
CA ASP A 185 -4.11 19.31 -0.96
C ASP A 185 -3.00 18.28 -1.17
N MET A 186 -1.86 18.52 -0.53
CA MET A 186 -0.73 17.60 -0.44
C MET A 186 -0.44 17.20 1.01
N LEU A 187 -1.42 17.29 1.91
CA LEU A 187 -1.28 16.79 3.28
C LEU A 187 -1.10 15.27 3.27
N GLY A 188 -0.16 14.77 4.09
CA GLY A 188 0.23 13.36 4.13
C GLY A 188 1.59 13.10 3.48
N GLY A 189 1.85 11.82 3.19
CA GLY A 189 3.11 11.33 2.62
C GLY A 189 4.24 11.31 3.64
N TRP A 190 5.41 10.84 3.23
CA TRP A 190 6.58 10.75 4.10
C TRP A 190 7.60 11.84 3.77
N TYR A 191 8.26 12.37 4.79
CA TYR A 191 9.54 13.05 4.63
C TYR A 191 10.53 12.06 4.03
N ASP A 192 11.27 12.50 3.03
CA ASP A 192 12.06 11.61 2.21
C ASP A 192 13.28 11.07 2.93
N ALA A 193 14.02 11.93 3.63
CA ALA A 193 15.30 11.57 4.22
C ALA A 193 15.51 12.25 5.59
N GLY A 194 16.70 12.82 5.80
CA GLY A 194 16.97 13.66 6.96
C GLY A 194 16.33 15.04 6.86
N ASP A 195 15.94 15.48 5.66
CA ASP A 195 15.19 16.72 5.42
C ASP A 195 13.68 16.52 5.54
N TYR A 196 12.92 17.62 5.41
CA TYR A 196 11.45 17.56 5.39
C TYR A 196 10.86 17.73 4.00
N ILE A 197 11.60 17.41 2.93
CA ILE A 197 11.09 17.46 1.56
C ILE A 197 10.32 16.17 1.26
N LYS A 198 9.29 16.26 0.41
CA LYS A 198 8.52 15.08 -0.04
C LYS A 198 8.65 14.95 -1.55
N PHE A 199 9.15 13.81 -2.02
CA PHE A 199 9.27 13.53 -3.46
C PHE A 199 8.27 12.45 -3.88
N THR A 200 7.49 12.72 -4.92
CA THR A 200 6.52 11.75 -5.45
C THR A 200 7.21 10.49 -5.95
N GLN A 201 8.44 10.60 -6.48
CA GLN A 201 9.19 9.44 -6.99
C GLN A 201 9.55 8.44 -5.88
N THR A 202 10.12 8.90 -4.76
CA THR A 202 10.51 8.03 -3.66
C THR A 202 9.33 7.54 -2.86
N ILE A 203 8.26 8.33 -2.74
CA ILE A 203 7.00 7.86 -2.14
C ILE A 203 6.35 6.77 -3.01
N ALA A 204 6.34 6.92 -4.34
CA ALA A 204 5.87 5.90 -5.27
C ALA A 204 6.69 4.61 -5.16
N TYR A 205 8.02 4.72 -5.19
CA TYR A 205 8.92 3.59 -5.00
C TYR A 205 8.73 2.90 -3.66
N THR A 206 8.61 3.68 -2.58
CA THR A 206 8.41 3.17 -1.22
C THR A 206 7.08 2.43 -1.11
N ALA A 207 5.98 3.05 -1.54
CA ALA A 207 4.67 2.41 -1.52
C ALA A 207 4.65 1.13 -2.37
N TYR A 208 5.29 1.15 -3.53
CA TYR A 208 5.42 -0.02 -4.39
C TYR A 208 6.20 -1.16 -3.72
N ASN A 209 7.35 -0.86 -3.09
CA ASN A 209 8.15 -1.85 -2.37
C ASN A 209 7.39 -2.47 -1.20
N LEU A 210 6.65 -1.67 -0.43
CA LEU A 210 5.81 -2.18 0.67
C LEU A 210 4.69 -3.08 0.16
N LEU A 211 4.01 -2.66 -0.92
CA LEU A 211 2.99 -3.47 -1.58
C LEU A 211 3.55 -4.80 -2.06
N LEU A 212 4.71 -4.77 -2.72
CA LEU A 212 5.34 -5.97 -3.21
C LEU A 212 5.77 -6.90 -2.07
N ALA A 213 6.35 -6.34 -1.00
CA ALA A 213 6.70 -7.08 0.21
C ALA A 213 5.48 -7.77 0.83
N TYR A 214 4.33 -7.09 0.87
CA TYR A 214 3.07 -7.66 1.36
C TYR A 214 2.57 -8.80 0.47
N VAL A 215 2.60 -8.62 -0.86
CA VAL A 215 2.15 -9.63 -1.83
C VAL A 215 2.98 -10.92 -1.77
N VAL A 216 4.30 -10.81 -1.60
CA VAL A 216 5.21 -11.97 -1.61
C VAL A 216 5.38 -12.65 -0.25
N SER A 217 5.06 -11.95 0.83
CA SER A 217 5.25 -12.45 2.19
C SER A 217 4.15 -11.96 3.15
N PRO A 218 2.86 -12.20 2.87
CA PRO A 218 1.76 -11.73 3.71
C PRO A 218 1.88 -12.23 5.16
N ALA A 219 2.29 -13.50 5.35
CA ALA A 219 2.49 -14.13 6.66
C ALA A 219 3.54 -13.42 7.56
N THR A 220 4.44 -12.62 6.97
CA THR A 220 5.36 -11.78 7.75
C THR A 220 4.60 -10.67 8.49
N PHE A 221 3.47 -10.21 7.95
CA PHE A 221 2.70 -9.06 8.43
C PHE A 221 1.37 -9.40 9.11
N ASP A 222 0.89 -10.64 8.93
CA ASP A 222 -0.41 -11.12 9.42
C ASP A 222 -0.69 -10.76 10.89
N GLY A 223 -1.85 -10.14 11.11
CA GLY A 223 -2.38 -9.87 12.44
C GLY A 223 -1.65 -8.80 13.26
N VAL A 224 -0.57 -8.19 12.75
CA VAL A 224 0.18 -7.16 13.46
C VAL A 224 -0.52 -5.81 13.35
N LYS A 225 -1.01 -5.27 14.47
CA LYS A 225 -1.80 -4.02 14.55
C LYS A 225 -1.35 -3.11 15.70
N ASN A 226 -0.04 -3.07 15.95
CA ASN A 226 0.56 -2.33 17.06
C ASN A 226 0.36 -0.82 16.92
N TYR A 227 0.19 -0.32 15.70
CA TYR A 227 0.05 1.10 15.39
C TYR A 227 -1.16 1.43 14.51
N SER A 228 -1.97 0.44 14.16
CA SER A 228 -3.11 0.62 13.27
C SER A 228 -4.11 1.66 13.78
N GLN A 229 -4.62 2.48 12.84
CA GLN A 229 -5.68 3.45 13.08
C GLN A 229 -6.97 3.10 12.33
N THR A 230 -6.90 2.33 11.24
CA THR A 230 -8.06 1.96 10.42
C THR A 230 -8.67 0.62 10.83
N GLY A 231 -7.94 -0.18 11.63
CA GLY A 231 -8.23 -1.58 11.88
C GLY A 231 -7.54 -2.54 10.92
N TYR A 232 -6.80 -2.06 9.90
CA TYR A 232 -5.94 -2.88 9.05
C TYR A 232 -4.68 -3.35 9.77
N GLU A 233 -3.93 -4.26 9.15
CA GLU A 233 -2.57 -4.58 9.58
C GLU A 233 -1.66 -3.35 9.46
N ASP A 234 -0.64 -3.27 10.30
CA ASP A 234 0.25 -2.10 10.33
C ASP A 234 0.91 -1.86 8.96
N MET A 235 1.21 -2.93 8.22
CA MET A 235 1.75 -2.87 6.86
C MET A 235 0.74 -2.26 5.88
N LEU A 236 -0.49 -2.74 5.89
CA LEU A 236 -1.58 -2.21 5.05
C LEU A 236 -1.91 -0.74 5.39
N ASP A 237 -1.86 -0.37 6.67
CA ASP A 237 -2.05 1.01 7.10
C ASP A 237 -0.94 1.95 6.60
N GLU A 238 0.29 1.47 6.55
CA GLU A 238 1.40 2.26 6.01
C GLU A 238 1.31 2.36 4.49
N ILE A 239 1.00 1.25 3.81
CA ILE A 239 0.75 1.23 2.36
C ILE A 239 -0.35 2.24 2.02
N LYS A 240 -1.49 2.20 2.71
CA LYS A 240 -2.61 3.12 2.47
C LYS A 240 -2.19 4.58 2.64
N PHE A 241 -1.38 4.89 3.67
CA PHE A 241 -0.90 6.25 3.90
C PHE A 241 -0.08 6.79 2.71
N GLY A 242 0.77 5.96 2.10
CA GLY A 242 1.48 6.30 0.87
C GLY A 242 0.57 6.43 -0.35
N LEU A 243 -0.32 5.45 -0.58
CA LEU A 243 -1.22 5.44 -1.73
C LEU A 243 -2.24 6.57 -1.73
N ASP A 244 -2.72 6.97 -0.55
CA ASP A 244 -3.61 8.13 -0.40
C ASP A 244 -2.90 9.42 -0.80
N TYR A 245 -1.64 9.61 -0.39
CA TYR A 245 -0.83 10.75 -0.84
C TYR A 245 -0.62 10.71 -2.35
N LEU A 246 -0.21 9.56 -2.89
CA LEU A 246 0.02 9.38 -4.33
C LEU A 246 -1.23 9.68 -5.15
N SER A 247 -2.41 9.29 -4.66
CA SER A 247 -3.69 9.58 -5.34
C SER A 247 -4.00 11.07 -5.47
N LYS A 248 -3.47 11.91 -4.57
CA LYS A 248 -3.62 13.38 -4.58
C LYS A 248 -2.66 14.08 -5.55
N THR A 249 -1.55 13.45 -5.92
CA THR A 249 -0.51 14.08 -6.75
C THR A 249 -1.02 14.53 -8.12
N MET A 250 -2.07 13.90 -8.65
CA MET A 250 -2.77 14.32 -9.87
C MET A 250 -4.23 14.72 -9.55
N PRO A 251 -4.48 15.93 -9.02
CA PRO A 251 -5.82 16.35 -8.61
C PRO A 251 -6.76 16.57 -9.81
N ASP A 252 -6.21 16.92 -10.97
CA ASP A 252 -6.90 17.12 -12.23
C ASP A 252 -6.00 16.71 -13.42
N ASN A 253 -6.51 16.82 -14.65
CA ASN A 253 -5.80 16.40 -15.85
C ASN A 253 -4.66 17.34 -16.28
N ASN A 254 -4.44 18.48 -15.61
CA ASN A 254 -3.42 19.48 -15.96
C ASN A 254 -2.30 19.56 -14.92
N THR A 255 -2.53 19.05 -13.71
CA THR A 255 -1.61 19.15 -12.59
C THR A 255 -1.08 17.77 -12.19
N PHE A 256 0.24 17.62 -12.14
CA PHE A 256 0.92 16.49 -11.52
C PHE A 256 2.05 16.99 -10.61
N ILE A 257 1.90 16.80 -9.30
CA ILE A 257 2.83 17.26 -8.29
C ILE A 257 3.96 16.25 -8.14
N ILE A 258 5.18 16.68 -8.42
CA ILE A 258 6.39 15.84 -8.35
C ILE A 258 7.12 15.95 -7.02
N GLN A 259 6.91 17.06 -6.30
CA GLN A 259 7.64 17.41 -5.09
C GLN A 259 6.85 18.44 -4.26
N VAL A 260 6.99 18.36 -2.94
CA VAL A 260 6.52 19.37 -2.00
C VAL A 260 7.68 19.82 -1.12
N ALA A 261 7.81 21.15 -0.97
CA ALA A 261 9.01 21.85 -0.48
C ALA A 261 10.19 21.79 -1.45
N ASP A 262 11.32 22.38 -1.07
CA ASP A 262 12.47 22.64 -1.93
C ASP A 262 13.79 22.68 -1.14
N GLU A 263 14.89 22.94 -1.83
CA GLU A 263 16.26 23.00 -1.30
C GLU A 263 16.46 23.98 -0.14
N GLU A 264 15.57 24.97 0.06
CA GLU A 264 15.65 25.91 1.18
C GLU A 264 15.52 25.18 2.52
N ASP A 265 14.91 23.99 2.57
CA ASP A 265 14.87 23.14 3.77
C ASP A 265 16.26 22.95 4.41
N HIS A 266 17.29 22.79 3.56
CA HIS A 266 18.67 22.56 3.99
C HIS A 266 19.32 23.81 4.60
N ASN A 267 18.75 25.01 4.40
CA ASN A 267 19.23 26.28 4.92
C ASN A 267 18.57 26.69 6.25
N VAL A 268 17.52 25.99 6.69
CA VAL A 268 16.74 26.33 7.90
C VAL A 268 17.46 25.89 9.19
N GLY A 269 18.29 24.84 9.08
CA GLY A 269 18.98 24.20 10.21
C GLY A 269 18.16 23.08 10.88
N LEU A 270 18.77 22.45 11.89
CA LEU A 270 18.18 21.31 12.59
C LEU A 270 16.93 21.74 13.38
N ARG A 271 15.80 21.08 13.09
CA ARG A 271 14.53 21.30 13.80
C ARG A 271 13.72 20.00 13.85
N MET A 272 12.74 19.93 14.76
CA MET A 272 11.72 18.88 14.72
C MET A 272 10.64 19.25 13.69
N PRO A 273 9.92 18.29 13.07
CA PRO A 273 8.96 18.60 12.00
C PRO A 273 7.83 19.53 12.46
N GLU A 274 7.34 19.38 13.69
CA GLU A 274 6.27 20.24 14.25
C GLU A 274 6.74 21.67 14.55
N ASN A 275 8.05 21.91 14.54
CA ASN A 275 8.67 23.20 14.77
C ASN A 275 9.26 23.80 13.47
N ASP A 276 8.98 23.19 12.31
CA ASP A 276 9.42 23.74 11.04
C ASP A 276 8.67 25.04 10.73
N THR A 277 9.43 26.10 10.47
CA THR A 277 8.90 27.42 10.09
C THR A 277 9.05 27.71 8.59
N ASN A 278 9.55 26.75 7.80
CA ASN A 278 9.76 26.89 6.36
C ASN A 278 8.45 26.79 5.59
N THR A 279 7.71 27.90 5.54
CA THR A 279 6.38 28.02 4.91
C THR A 279 6.29 29.31 4.08
N PRO A 280 5.52 29.33 2.98
CA PRO A 280 4.72 28.21 2.46
C PRO A 280 5.58 27.21 1.70
N ARG A 281 5.19 25.94 1.76
CA ARG A 281 5.90 24.84 1.08
C ARG A 281 5.35 24.68 -0.33
N PRO A 282 6.15 24.93 -1.39
CA PRO A 282 5.66 24.86 -2.77
C PRO A 282 5.33 23.44 -3.20
N ALA A 283 4.26 23.27 -3.97
CA ALA A 283 3.95 22.04 -4.71
C ALA A 283 4.40 22.21 -6.17
N LEU A 284 5.43 21.48 -6.56
CA LEU A 284 6.06 21.59 -7.89
C LEU A 284 5.28 20.77 -8.92
N ASN A 285 4.69 21.44 -9.91
CA ASN A 285 3.86 20.83 -10.94
C ASN A 285 4.61 20.62 -12.27
N ILE A 286 4.73 19.36 -12.69
CA ILE A 286 5.16 18.98 -14.04
C ILE A 286 4.78 17.54 -14.34
N LYS A 287 4.29 17.25 -15.54
CA LYS A 287 3.88 15.90 -15.96
C LYS A 287 5.07 15.02 -16.36
N SER A 288 5.91 14.66 -15.38
CA SER A 288 7.03 13.74 -15.55
C SER A 288 6.54 12.32 -15.88
N LYS A 289 7.04 11.75 -16.99
CA LYS A 289 6.67 10.41 -17.44
C LYS A 289 7.02 9.33 -16.44
N TYR A 290 8.27 9.28 -15.96
CA TYR A 290 8.70 8.20 -15.05
C TYR A 290 7.93 8.26 -13.72
N GLN A 291 7.69 9.45 -13.18
CA GLN A 291 6.95 9.61 -11.91
C GLN A 291 5.46 9.27 -12.06
N LEU A 292 4.83 9.69 -13.17
CA LEU A 292 3.45 9.31 -13.49
C LEU A 292 3.32 7.78 -13.62
N ALA A 293 4.23 7.15 -14.36
CA ALA A 293 4.25 5.70 -14.56
C ALA A 293 4.45 4.96 -13.24
N HIS A 294 5.43 5.36 -12.44
CA HIS A 294 5.71 4.71 -11.16
C HIS A 294 4.55 4.86 -10.16
N THR A 295 3.93 6.05 -10.14
CA THR A 295 2.73 6.29 -9.33
C THR A 295 1.56 5.41 -9.80
N ALA A 296 1.37 5.26 -11.11
CA ALA A 296 0.38 4.36 -11.67
C ALA A 296 0.66 2.89 -11.30
N ALA A 297 1.91 2.44 -11.32
CA ALA A 297 2.30 1.10 -10.90
C ALA A 297 1.94 0.84 -9.42
N ALA A 298 2.28 1.76 -8.52
CA ALA A 298 1.96 1.65 -7.10
C ALA A 298 0.45 1.61 -6.86
N LEU A 299 -0.33 2.48 -7.52
CA LEU A 299 -1.79 2.50 -7.37
C LEU A 299 -2.46 1.26 -7.99
N ALA A 300 -1.97 0.74 -9.11
CA ALA A 300 -2.50 -0.50 -9.72
C ALA A 300 -2.23 -1.73 -8.85
N LEU A 301 -1.04 -1.83 -8.26
CA LEU A 301 -0.75 -2.88 -7.28
C LEU A 301 -1.56 -2.67 -5.98
N GLY A 302 -1.79 -1.41 -5.59
CA GLY A 302 -2.72 -1.03 -4.52
C GLY A 302 -4.13 -1.58 -4.73
N TYR A 303 -4.69 -1.47 -5.93
CA TYR A 303 -5.97 -2.12 -6.25
C TYR A 303 -5.91 -3.64 -6.01
N THR A 304 -4.84 -4.30 -6.47
CA THR A 304 -4.69 -5.76 -6.32
C THR A 304 -4.68 -6.19 -4.85
N VAL A 305 -4.05 -5.41 -3.97
CA VAL A 305 -3.99 -5.68 -2.53
C VAL A 305 -5.30 -5.36 -1.82
N PHE A 306 -5.96 -4.24 -2.15
CA PHE A 306 -7.14 -3.78 -1.41
C PHE A 306 -8.48 -4.25 -1.97
N LYS A 307 -8.57 -4.78 -3.19
CA LYS A 307 -9.86 -5.12 -3.84
C LYS A 307 -10.77 -6.05 -3.02
N ASP A 308 -10.19 -6.93 -2.21
CA ASP A 308 -10.92 -7.90 -1.38
C ASP A 308 -11.06 -7.40 0.08
N ILE A 309 -10.40 -6.30 0.45
CA ILE A 309 -10.38 -5.68 1.79
C ILE A 309 -11.32 -4.47 1.83
N ASP A 310 -11.16 -3.56 0.87
CA ASP A 310 -11.92 -2.34 0.68
C ASP A 310 -12.10 -2.08 -0.83
N PRO A 311 -13.15 -2.66 -1.45
CA PRO A 311 -13.37 -2.56 -2.89
C PRO A 311 -13.57 -1.12 -3.38
N VAL A 312 -14.12 -0.24 -2.54
CA VAL A 312 -14.38 1.16 -2.92
C VAL A 312 -13.05 1.91 -3.01
N LEU A 313 -12.20 1.78 -1.99
CA LEU A 313 -10.85 2.36 -1.99
C LEU A 313 -10.02 1.83 -3.16
N ALA A 314 -10.01 0.50 -3.35
CA ALA A 314 -9.26 -0.16 -4.39
C ALA A 314 -9.65 0.34 -5.79
N ASN A 315 -10.95 0.45 -6.09
CA ASN A 315 -11.44 0.98 -7.36
C ASN A 315 -11.03 2.45 -7.58
N GLY A 316 -10.92 3.24 -6.51
CA GLY A 316 -10.35 4.58 -6.55
C GLY A 316 -8.89 4.58 -7.00
N TYR A 317 -8.06 3.69 -6.44
CA TYR A 317 -6.66 3.53 -6.85
C TYR A 317 -6.54 3.07 -8.31
N LEU A 318 -7.34 2.09 -8.74
CA LEU A 318 -7.30 1.60 -10.13
C LEU A 318 -7.65 2.70 -11.13
N SER A 319 -8.72 3.47 -10.87
CA SER A 319 -9.15 4.56 -11.75
C SER A 319 -8.08 5.63 -11.88
N LYS A 320 -7.40 5.96 -10.78
CA LYS A 320 -6.31 6.93 -10.78
C LYS A 320 -5.07 6.38 -11.50
N ALA A 321 -4.73 5.11 -11.29
CA ALA A 321 -3.62 4.43 -11.97
C ALA A 321 -3.79 4.46 -13.50
N GLN A 322 -4.98 4.11 -14.00
CA GLN A 322 -5.29 4.13 -15.44
C GLN A 322 -5.15 5.55 -16.02
N SER A 323 -5.63 6.55 -15.29
CA SER A 323 -5.54 7.96 -15.72
C SER A 323 -4.10 8.45 -15.76
N MET A 324 -3.30 8.15 -14.73
CA MET A 324 -1.88 8.54 -14.66
C MET A 324 -1.04 7.83 -15.72
N TYR A 325 -1.30 6.55 -15.99
CA TYR A 325 -0.61 5.81 -17.05
C TYR A 325 -0.96 6.35 -18.44
N ALA A 326 -2.23 6.70 -18.69
CA ALA A 326 -2.62 7.36 -19.93
C ALA A 326 -1.88 8.70 -20.12
N GLU A 327 -1.75 9.49 -19.05
CA GLU A 327 -0.97 10.73 -19.08
C GLU A 327 0.53 10.47 -19.28
N ALA A 328 1.10 9.44 -18.63
CA ALA A 328 2.49 9.02 -18.81
C ALA A 328 2.79 8.70 -20.28
N LYS A 329 1.88 8.01 -20.98
CA LYS A 329 1.99 7.75 -22.43
C LYS A 329 1.89 9.02 -23.27
N ALA A 330 1.10 10.00 -22.85
CA ALA A 330 0.83 11.22 -23.60
C ALA A 330 1.95 12.27 -23.45
N THR A 331 2.60 12.35 -22.29
CA THR A 331 3.63 13.35 -22.03
C THR A 331 4.92 13.10 -22.83
N SER A 332 5.51 14.16 -23.35
CA SER A 332 6.85 14.15 -23.96
C SER A 332 7.96 14.46 -22.96
N ILE A 333 7.61 14.70 -21.69
CA ILE A 333 8.55 15.05 -20.62
C ILE A 333 8.99 13.77 -19.95
N ASP A 334 10.13 13.21 -20.38
CA ASP A 334 10.67 11.98 -19.78
C ASP A 334 11.04 12.23 -18.32
N ALA A 335 11.93 13.20 -18.09
CA ALA A 335 12.38 13.56 -16.76
C ALA A 335 11.65 14.79 -16.21
N GLY A 336 11.25 14.74 -14.94
CA GLY A 336 10.63 15.86 -14.23
C GLY A 336 11.42 17.17 -14.22
N TYR A 337 12.74 17.17 -14.55
CA TYR A 337 13.49 18.27 -15.19
C TYR A 337 15.06 18.13 -15.13
N LEU A 338 15.84 18.91 -15.93
CA LEU A 338 17.29 18.80 -16.24
C LEU A 338 18.08 20.14 -16.12
N ASP A 339 19.06 20.27 -15.21
CA ASP A 339 20.13 21.29 -15.28
C ASP A 339 21.52 20.62 -15.22
N ALA A 340 22.51 21.23 -15.87
CA ALA A 340 23.90 20.77 -15.93
C ALA A 340 24.78 21.32 -14.79
N ASN A 341 24.30 22.32 -14.03
CA ASN A 341 25.09 23.08 -13.05
C ASN A 341 24.56 23.03 -11.60
N THR A 342 23.55 22.21 -11.33
CA THR A 342 23.01 21.91 -9.99
C THR A 342 22.87 20.39 -9.82
N ASN A 343 22.81 19.89 -8.59
CA ASN A 343 22.54 18.48 -8.32
C ASN A 343 21.01 18.29 -8.16
N PRO A 344 20.26 17.92 -9.21
CA PRO A 344 18.81 17.81 -9.12
C PRO A 344 18.40 16.62 -8.23
N PHE A 345 17.44 16.82 -7.33
CA PHE A 345 16.86 15.74 -6.55
C PHE A 345 16.16 14.72 -7.45
N TYR A 346 16.38 13.44 -7.18
CA TYR A 346 15.63 12.31 -7.74
C TYR A 346 15.44 12.30 -9.26
N LYS A 347 16.44 12.74 -10.02
CA LYS A 347 16.41 12.75 -11.48
C LYS A 347 16.59 11.34 -12.09
N ASP A 348 15.63 10.96 -12.93
CA ASP A 348 15.71 9.81 -13.84
C ASP A 348 15.45 10.25 -15.29
N ASN A 349 16.20 9.69 -16.24
CA ASN A 349 16.12 10.01 -17.67
C ASN A 349 15.63 8.83 -18.53
N LEU A 350 15.37 7.66 -17.94
CA LEU A 350 15.06 6.44 -18.69
C LEU A 350 13.71 5.86 -18.24
N PRO A 351 12.58 6.47 -18.62
CA PRO A 351 11.25 6.12 -18.11
C PRO A 351 10.77 4.69 -18.48
N GLY A 352 11.54 3.96 -19.29
CA GLY A 352 11.10 2.71 -19.92
C GLY A 352 10.75 1.63 -18.89
N ASP A 353 11.55 1.49 -17.85
CA ASP A 353 11.35 0.49 -16.80
C ASP A 353 10.14 0.81 -15.90
N GLN A 354 9.88 2.08 -15.54
CA GLN A 354 8.64 2.41 -14.83
C GLN A 354 7.41 2.28 -15.72
N MET A 355 7.53 2.56 -17.02
CA MET A 355 6.46 2.28 -17.99
C MET A 355 6.18 0.77 -18.09
N CYS A 356 7.22 -0.06 -18.13
CA CYS A 356 7.11 -1.52 -18.09
C CYS A 356 6.39 -1.99 -16.81
N LEU A 357 6.81 -1.47 -15.66
CA LEU A 357 6.22 -1.81 -14.36
C LEU A 357 4.74 -1.41 -14.29
N ALA A 358 4.40 -0.17 -14.70
CA ALA A 358 3.04 0.33 -14.68
C ALA A 358 2.10 -0.46 -15.58
N ALA A 359 2.54 -0.75 -16.80
CA ALA A 359 1.80 -1.57 -17.76
C ALA A 359 1.60 -3.00 -17.23
N THR A 360 2.63 -3.57 -16.59
CA THR A 360 2.55 -4.90 -15.96
C THR A 360 1.50 -4.93 -14.85
N GLU A 361 1.53 -3.99 -13.91
CA GLU A 361 0.57 -3.99 -12.80
C GLU A 361 -0.86 -3.66 -13.26
N LEU A 362 -1.03 -2.81 -14.28
CA LEU A 362 -2.33 -2.56 -14.90
C LEU A 362 -2.87 -3.79 -15.63
N TYR A 363 -2.01 -4.57 -16.29
CA TYR A 363 -2.41 -5.86 -16.86
C TYR A 363 -2.87 -6.82 -15.77
N ILE A 364 -2.11 -6.96 -14.68
CA ILE A 364 -2.46 -7.83 -13.55
C ILE A 364 -3.80 -7.40 -12.91
N ALA A 365 -4.01 -6.09 -12.75
CA ALA A 365 -5.22 -5.55 -12.15
C ALA A 365 -6.48 -5.72 -13.03
N THR A 366 -6.34 -5.65 -14.36
CA THR A 366 -7.50 -5.51 -15.27
C THR A 366 -7.71 -6.67 -16.25
N GLY A 367 -6.67 -7.48 -16.51
CA GLY A 367 -6.66 -8.51 -17.55
C GLY A 367 -6.68 -7.97 -18.99
N GLN A 368 -6.54 -6.65 -19.21
CA GLN A 368 -6.63 -6.07 -20.56
C GLN A 368 -5.33 -6.27 -21.35
N ALA A 369 -5.44 -6.92 -22.52
CA ALA A 369 -4.29 -7.35 -23.32
C ALA A 369 -3.39 -6.22 -23.84
N ASN A 370 -3.93 -5.00 -24.03
CA ASN A 370 -3.14 -3.84 -24.45
C ASN A 370 -2.06 -3.46 -23.43
N TYR A 371 -2.33 -3.62 -22.13
CA TYR A 371 -1.33 -3.36 -21.10
C TYR A 371 -0.21 -4.41 -21.11
N LEU A 372 -0.52 -5.67 -21.40
CA LEU A 372 0.52 -6.70 -21.58
C LEU A 372 1.40 -6.38 -22.79
N THR A 373 0.80 -6.01 -23.92
CA THR A 373 1.55 -5.60 -25.12
C THR A 373 2.44 -4.39 -24.86
N ASP A 374 1.93 -3.38 -24.14
CA ASP A 374 2.74 -2.23 -23.72
C ASP A 374 3.90 -2.69 -22.83
N ALA A 375 3.64 -3.51 -21.80
CA ALA A 375 4.67 -3.99 -20.87
C ALA A 375 5.81 -4.71 -21.60
N GLU A 376 5.47 -5.63 -22.51
CA GLU A 376 6.46 -6.35 -23.30
C GLU A 376 7.29 -5.43 -24.20
N SER A 377 6.70 -4.34 -24.70
CA SER A 377 7.42 -3.35 -25.53
C SER A 377 8.48 -2.55 -24.77
N TYR A 378 8.39 -2.52 -23.44
CA TYR A 378 9.31 -1.80 -22.55
C TYR A 378 10.29 -2.72 -21.81
N ILE A 379 10.29 -4.03 -22.06
CA ILE A 379 11.28 -4.95 -21.47
C ILE A 379 12.68 -4.48 -21.83
N ALA A 380 13.51 -4.33 -20.81
CA ALA A 380 14.91 -3.95 -20.92
C ALA A 380 15.76 -4.78 -19.95
N THR A 381 17.08 -4.65 -20.06
CA THR A 381 18.03 -5.14 -19.06
C THR A 381 18.97 -4.00 -18.70
N ASP A 382 19.30 -3.88 -17.42
CA ASP A 382 20.33 -2.95 -16.97
C ASP A 382 21.19 -3.54 -15.85
N TYR A 383 22.38 -2.99 -15.66
CA TYR A 383 23.24 -3.25 -14.51
C TYR A 383 23.14 -2.08 -13.53
N TRP A 384 21.93 -1.85 -13.01
CA TRP A 384 21.68 -0.89 -11.94
C TRP A 384 20.40 -1.24 -11.17
N ALA A 385 20.35 -0.91 -9.88
CA ALA A 385 19.14 -1.04 -9.07
C ALA A 385 19.03 0.14 -8.10
N SER A 386 17.94 0.90 -8.17
CA SER A 386 17.67 2.01 -7.25
C SER A 386 16.21 2.49 -7.38
N TRP A 387 15.86 3.58 -6.69
CA TRP A 387 14.62 4.32 -6.92
C TRP A 387 14.48 4.84 -8.38
N ALA A 388 15.59 4.95 -9.11
CA ALA A 388 15.64 5.41 -10.51
C ALA A 388 15.61 4.24 -11.50
N ASN A 389 16.06 3.05 -11.09
CA ASN A 389 16.06 1.86 -11.95
C ASN A 389 15.32 0.71 -11.28
N VAL A 390 14.14 0.40 -11.81
CA VAL A 390 13.21 -0.64 -11.38
C VAL A 390 13.13 -1.80 -12.38
N THR A 391 14.07 -1.92 -13.33
CA THR A 391 14.07 -2.93 -14.40
C THR A 391 13.97 -4.36 -13.85
N LEU A 392 14.77 -4.70 -12.83
CA LEU A 392 14.69 -5.98 -12.12
C LEU A 392 13.28 -6.28 -11.58
N LYS A 393 12.61 -5.27 -11.01
CA LYS A 393 11.26 -5.41 -10.44
C LYS A 393 10.23 -5.60 -11.56
N ALA A 394 10.33 -4.80 -12.63
CA ALA A 394 9.44 -4.90 -13.79
C ALA A 394 9.53 -6.29 -14.45
N ASN A 395 10.76 -6.75 -14.73
CA ASN A 395 10.98 -8.07 -15.31
C ASN A 395 10.51 -9.20 -14.40
N TYR A 396 10.74 -9.13 -13.09
CA TYR A 396 10.20 -10.10 -12.13
C TYR A 396 8.68 -10.18 -12.16
N ARG A 397 8.00 -9.03 -12.12
CA ARG A 397 6.52 -8.98 -12.09
C ARG A 397 5.89 -9.44 -13.39
N LEU A 398 6.56 -9.20 -14.51
CA LEU A 398 6.11 -9.59 -15.84
C LEU A 398 6.45 -11.05 -16.19
N ALA A 399 7.46 -11.64 -15.53
CA ALA A 399 7.95 -13.00 -15.80
C ALA A 399 6.86 -14.10 -15.85
N PRO A 400 5.81 -14.10 -15.00
CA PRO A 400 4.72 -15.08 -15.10
C PRO A 400 3.93 -15.02 -16.41
N TYR A 401 4.03 -13.92 -17.16
CA TYR A 401 3.24 -13.64 -18.36
C TYR A 401 4.09 -13.50 -19.63
N SER A 402 5.41 -13.30 -19.50
CA SER A 402 6.30 -13.12 -20.64
C SER A 402 7.63 -13.86 -20.48
N VAL A 403 7.92 -14.75 -21.44
CA VAL A 403 9.19 -15.47 -21.53
C VAL A 403 10.36 -14.50 -21.74
N GLN A 404 10.14 -13.38 -22.42
CA GLN A 404 11.16 -12.34 -22.62
C GLN A 404 11.57 -11.71 -21.29
N ALA A 405 10.62 -11.47 -20.39
CA ALA A 405 10.89 -10.94 -19.06
C ALA A 405 11.67 -11.93 -18.18
N VAL A 406 11.39 -13.24 -18.27
CA VAL A 406 12.20 -14.29 -17.61
C VAL A 406 13.66 -14.24 -18.07
N GLN A 407 13.88 -14.13 -19.38
CA GLN A 407 15.23 -14.05 -19.97
C GLN A 407 15.95 -12.75 -19.59
N ALA A 408 15.23 -11.63 -19.57
CA ALA A 408 15.77 -10.35 -19.15
C ALA A 408 16.21 -10.37 -17.68
N LEU A 409 15.35 -10.86 -16.78
CA LEU A 409 15.66 -11.02 -15.36
C LEU A 409 16.90 -11.91 -15.13
N ASP A 410 16.99 -13.06 -15.80
CA ASP A 410 18.16 -13.95 -15.71
C ASP A 410 19.44 -13.28 -16.22
N THR A 411 19.34 -12.45 -17.26
CA THR A 411 20.48 -11.71 -17.83
C THR A 411 21.00 -10.64 -16.86
N GLU A 412 20.09 -9.87 -16.25
CA GLU A 412 20.45 -8.85 -15.24
C GLU A 412 21.08 -9.51 -14.01
N LEU A 413 20.42 -10.50 -13.43
CA LEU A 413 20.93 -11.22 -12.25
C LEU A 413 22.26 -11.93 -12.54
N SER A 414 22.49 -12.42 -13.76
CA SER A 414 23.80 -12.98 -14.15
C SER A 414 24.90 -11.92 -14.17
N SER A 415 24.59 -10.69 -14.57
CA SER A 415 25.54 -9.57 -14.54
C SER A 415 25.91 -9.19 -13.11
N PHE A 416 24.90 -9.07 -12.25
CA PHE A 416 25.07 -8.86 -10.80
C PHE A 416 25.86 -9.98 -10.12
N LYS A 417 25.59 -11.24 -10.49
CA LYS A 417 26.35 -12.40 -10.00
C LYS A 417 27.81 -12.34 -10.41
N THR A 418 28.09 -11.90 -11.64
CA THR A 418 29.48 -11.73 -12.11
C THR A 418 30.23 -10.72 -11.24
N LYS A 419 29.59 -9.62 -10.84
CA LYS A 419 30.15 -8.66 -9.89
C LYS A 419 30.38 -9.26 -8.50
N ALA A 420 29.40 -10.02 -8.00
CA ALA A 420 29.49 -10.68 -6.70
C ALA A 420 30.68 -11.66 -6.61
N GLN A 421 31.06 -12.27 -7.75
CA GLN A 421 32.10 -13.28 -7.85
C GLN A 421 33.48 -12.73 -8.29
N GLU A 422 33.68 -11.41 -8.29
CA GLU A 422 34.99 -10.81 -8.53
C GLU A 422 36.06 -11.33 -7.55
N THR A 423 37.30 -11.49 -8.00
CA THR A 423 38.32 -12.26 -7.26
C THR A 423 38.74 -11.66 -5.92
N ASP A 424 38.50 -10.37 -5.66
CA ASP A 424 38.77 -9.72 -4.38
C ASP A 424 37.51 -9.47 -3.55
N ASN A 425 36.32 -9.83 -4.04
CA ASN A 425 35.02 -9.65 -3.39
C ASN A 425 34.70 -10.81 -2.44
N VAL A 426 35.26 -10.80 -1.23
CA VAL A 426 34.97 -11.82 -0.21
C VAL A 426 33.53 -11.75 0.33
N TRP A 427 32.88 -10.61 0.15
CA TRP A 427 31.56 -10.34 0.71
C TRP A 427 30.42 -10.90 -0.15
N ASN A 428 30.69 -11.24 -1.41
CA ASN A 428 29.70 -11.65 -2.39
C ASN A 428 28.60 -10.59 -2.61
N ILE A 429 28.97 -9.31 -2.50
CA ILE A 429 28.04 -8.20 -2.75
C ILE A 429 27.94 -7.95 -4.26
N PRO A 430 26.73 -7.79 -4.83
CA PRO A 430 26.54 -7.83 -6.27
C PRO A 430 26.61 -6.49 -6.98
N HIS A 431 26.75 -5.38 -6.26
CA HIS A 431 26.64 -4.05 -6.83
C HIS A 431 27.91 -3.23 -6.57
N SER A 432 28.19 -2.29 -7.46
CA SER A 432 29.25 -1.30 -7.26
C SER A 432 28.97 -0.44 -6.02
N TYR A 433 30.03 -0.04 -5.32
CA TYR A 433 29.90 0.93 -4.23
C TYR A 433 29.57 2.32 -4.78
N VAL A 434 28.58 2.95 -4.16
CA VAL A 434 28.04 4.27 -4.49
C VAL A 434 27.63 4.98 -3.19
N TRP A 435 27.24 6.24 -3.29
CA TRP A 435 26.43 6.82 -2.21
C TRP A 435 25.08 6.06 -2.17
N GLY A 436 24.74 5.46 -1.03
CA GLY A 436 23.57 4.60 -0.90
C GLY A 436 23.80 3.14 -1.32
N SER A 437 25.05 2.64 -1.20
CA SER A 437 25.44 1.29 -1.63
C SER A 437 24.50 0.19 -1.14
N LEU A 438 24.08 0.22 0.13
CA LEU A 438 23.23 -0.83 0.68
C LEU A 438 21.86 -0.88 0.01
N TYR A 439 21.26 0.27 -0.30
CA TYR A 439 19.94 0.32 -0.92
C TYR A 439 19.94 -0.33 -2.30
N SER A 440 20.94 -0.01 -3.14
CA SER A 440 21.12 -0.69 -4.42
C SER A 440 21.36 -2.19 -4.27
N GLN A 441 22.16 -2.60 -3.28
CA GLN A 441 22.40 -4.03 -3.01
C GLN A 441 21.12 -4.73 -2.55
N PHE A 442 20.28 -4.09 -1.75
CA PHE A 442 19.01 -4.63 -1.28
C PHE A 442 18.06 -4.89 -2.44
N GLY A 443 17.97 -3.95 -3.39
CA GLY A 443 17.18 -4.13 -4.61
C GLY A 443 17.61 -5.38 -5.41
N VAL A 444 18.92 -5.60 -5.55
CA VAL A 444 19.47 -6.80 -6.23
C VAL A 444 19.25 -8.07 -5.41
N GLY A 445 19.47 -8.03 -4.10
CA GLY A 445 19.25 -9.18 -3.20
C GLY A 445 17.79 -9.61 -3.17
N ALA A 446 16.86 -8.64 -3.10
CA ALA A 446 15.43 -8.88 -3.21
C ALA A 446 15.08 -9.52 -4.56
N ALA A 447 15.60 -9.01 -5.68
CA ALA A 447 15.36 -9.60 -7.00
C ALA A 447 15.92 -11.03 -7.15
N ALA A 448 17.06 -11.33 -6.51
CA ALA A 448 17.62 -12.68 -6.49
C ALA A 448 16.72 -13.65 -5.69
N PHE A 449 16.17 -13.23 -4.55
CA PHE A 449 15.14 -14.01 -3.83
C PHE A 449 13.85 -14.13 -4.65
N SER A 450 13.42 -13.08 -5.33
CA SER A 450 12.28 -13.11 -6.24
C SER A 450 12.44 -14.15 -7.36
N TYR A 451 13.65 -14.28 -7.93
CA TYR A 451 13.96 -15.31 -8.91
C TYR A 451 13.83 -16.72 -8.32
N LYS A 452 14.27 -16.92 -7.07
CA LYS A 452 14.11 -18.19 -6.36
C LYS A 452 12.65 -18.56 -6.17
N LEU A 453 11.78 -17.58 -5.88
CA LEU A 453 10.33 -17.80 -5.78
C LEU A 453 9.72 -18.22 -7.12
N LEU A 454 10.19 -17.68 -8.25
CA LEU A 454 9.77 -18.13 -9.58
C LEU A 454 10.34 -19.49 -9.98
N ASN A 455 11.53 -19.84 -9.47
CA ASN A 455 12.28 -21.04 -9.83
C ASN A 455 12.78 -21.78 -8.57
N PRO A 456 11.89 -22.42 -7.77
CA PRO A 456 12.25 -22.96 -6.46
C PRO A 456 13.39 -24.00 -6.47
N SER A 457 13.53 -24.73 -7.57
CA SER A 457 14.59 -25.74 -7.75
C SER A 457 15.93 -25.16 -8.20
N ASP A 458 15.97 -23.91 -8.65
CA ASP A 458 17.21 -23.28 -9.10
C ASP A 458 17.87 -22.53 -7.94
N SER A 459 19.18 -22.73 -7.74
CA SER A 459 19.97 -22.09 -6.70
C SER A 459 21.03 -21.13 -7.26
N LYS A 460 20.94 -20.77 -8.54
CA LYS A 460 21.94 -19.99 -9.28
C LYS A 460 22.30 -18.67 -8.58
N TYR A 461 21.35 -18.02 -7.90
CA TYR A 461 21.54 -16.72 -7.28
C TYR A 461 21.49 -16.74 -5.74
N ASP A 462 21.30 -17.91 -5.12
CA ASP A 462 21.09 -18.04 -3.67
C ASP A 462 22.29 -17.48 -2.87
N ASP A 463 23.52 -17.81 -3.27
CA ASP A 463 24.73 -17.30 -2.60
C ASP A 463 24.82 -15.77 -2.66
N MET A 464 24.43 -15.17 -3.79
CA MET A 464 24.45 -13.71 -4.00
C MET A 464 23.39 -13.03 -3.14
N ALA A 465 22.18 -13.58 -3.08
CA ALA A 465 21.09 -13.09 -2.23
C ALA A 465 21.49 -13.15 -0.75
N MET A 466 22.04 -14.29 -0.31
CA MET A 466 22.57 -14.47 1.04
C MET A 466 23.76 -13.55 1.31
N GLY A 467 24.59 -13.26 0.30
CA GLY A 467 25.71 -12.32 0.39
C GLY A 467 25.27 -10.92 0.82
N VAL A 468 24.19 -10.41 0.22
CA VAL A 468 23.58 -9.12 0.60
C VAL A 468 23.07 -9.17 2.04
N LEU A 469 22.31 -10.21 2.40
CA LEU A 469 21.72 -10.35 3.73
C LEU A 469 22.78 -10.46 4.83
N ASP A 470 23.78 -11.30 4.62
CA ASP A 470 24.94 -11.47 5.50
C ASP A 470 25.72 -10.16 5.65
N TYR A 471 25.92 -9.42 4.56
CA TYR A 471 26.61 -8.13 4.58
C TYR A 471 25.86 -7.09 5.40
N THR A 472 24.52 -7.06 5.30
CA THR A 472 23.64 -6.20 6.10
C THR A 472 23.81 -6.44 7.59
N PHE A 473 24.01 -7.70 8.00
CA PHE A 473 24.03 -8.11 9.40
C PHE A 473 25.43 -8.47 9.92
N GLY A 474 26.49 -7.82 9.42
CA GLY A 474 27.82 -7.87 10.05
C GLY A 474 28.84 -8.79 9.39
N ILE A 475 28.51 -9.50 8.31
CA ILE A 475 29.51 -10.13 7.44
C ILE A 475 30.06 -9.11 6.45
N ASN A 476 30.68 -8.07 7.00
CA ASN A 476 31.30 -6.98 6.28
C ASN A 476 32.64 -6.60 6.94
N ASN A 477 33.36 -5.65 6.35
CA ASN A 477 34.65 -5.18 6.85
C ASN A 477 34.61 -4.81 8.34
N TRP A 478 33.55 -4.12 8.76
CA TRP A 478 33.45 -3.46 10.05
C TRP A 478 32.85 -4.33 11.15
N GLY A 479 32.15 -5.40 10.78
CA GLY A 479 31.38 -6.22 11.72
C GLY A 479 30.17 -5.48 12.28
N VAL A 480 29.53 -4.66 11.44
CA VAL A 480 28.40 -3.78 11.81
C VAL A 480 27.11 -4.32 11.22
N GLY A 481 26.04 -4.37 12.01
CA GLY A 481 24.70 -4.54 11.47
C GLY A 481 24.11 -3.20 11.06
N PHE A 482 23.77 -3.03 9.80
CA PHE A 482 23.33 -1.75 9.23
C PHE A 482 21.86 -1.41 9.48
N VAL A 483 21.12 -2.28 10.17
CA VAL A 483 19.74 -2.04 10.60
C VAL A 483 19.71 -1.78 12.10
N ALA A 484 19.34 -0.58 12.52
CA ALA A 484 19.26 -0.21 13.92
C ALA A 484 18.22 -1.07 14.66
N SER A 485 18.67 -2.05 15.44
CA SER A 485 17.80 -2.90 16.23
C SER A 485 18.45 -3.26 17.56
N GLN A 486 17.61 -3.39 18.59
CA GLN A 486 18.03 -3.90 19.90
C GLN A 486 17.92 -5.42 20.00
N SER A 487 17.41 -6.10 18.96
CA SER A 487 17.25 -7.55 18.94
C SER A 487 18.55 -8.32 18.69
N TYR A 488 19.63 -7.62 18.32
CA TYR A 488 20.94 -8.21 18.05
C TYR A 488 22.10 -7.24 18.38
N PRO A 489 23.30 -7.75 18.72
CA PRO A 489 24.42 -6.91 19.12
C PRO A 489 25.13 -6.30 17.90
N GLY A 490 25.76 -5.13 18.07
CA GLY A 490 26.59 -4.52 17.02
C GLY A 490 25.81 -3.89 15.86
N ALA A 491 24.50 -3.71 16.02
CA ALA A 491 23.70 -2.83 15.17
C ALA A 491 24.20 -1.37 15.24
N ILE A 492 23.98 -0.60 14.19
CA ILE A 492 24.15 0.85 14.22
C ILE A 492 23.31 1.46 15.34
N ALA A 493 23.87 2.48 16.01
CA ALA A 493 23.24 3.17 17.13
C ALA A 493 22.79 4.60 16.79
N THR A 494 23.19 5.12 15.63
CA THR A 494 22.91 6.48 15.17
C THR A 494 22.57 6.49 13.68
N SER A 495 21.73 7.44 13.25
CA SER A 495 21.48 7.74 11.84
C SER A 495 21.50 9.26 11.58
N TYR A 496 21.76 9.64 10.34
CA TYR A 496 21.56 11.00 9.86
C TYR A 496 20.07 11.19 9.53
N ALA A 497 19.28 11.47 10.56
CA ALA A 497 17.87 11.83 10.46
C ALA A 497 17.53 12.83 11.56
N GLN A 498 17.07 14.04 11.21
CA GLN A 498 16.86 15.14 12.16
C GLN A 498 15.99 14.74 13.36
N ILE A 499 14.94 13.97 13.08
CA ILE A 499 13.98 13.46 14.07
C ILE A 499 14.70 12.69 15.19
N PHE A 500 15.65 11.82 14.87
CA PHE A 500 16.40 11.05 15.88
C PHE A 500 17.57 11.84 16.48
N ARG A 501 18.26 12.65 15.67
CA ARG A 501 19.39 13.49 16.13
C ARG A 501 18.99 14.50 17.20
N LEU A 502 17.79 15.07 17.09
CA LEU A 502 17.24 16.01 18.06
C LEU A 502 16.61 15.32 19.28
N GLN A 503 16.55 13.99 19.27
CA GLN A 503 15.97 13.16 20.32
C GLN A 503 16.93 12.02 20.71
N PRO A 504 18.18 12.29 21.17
CA PRO A 504 19.20 11.27 21.41
C PRO A 504 18.83 10.25 22.51
N GLN A 505 17.80 10.53 23.31
CA GLN A 505 17.22 9.59 24.27
C GLN A 505 16.36 8.49 23.62
N ILE A 506 15.98 8.63 22.35
CA ILE A 506 15.18 7.68 21.59
C ILE A 506 16.13 6.87 20.69
N PHE A 507 16.19 5.56 20.90
CA PHE A 507 16.95 4.69 20.02
C PHE A 507 16.29 4.68 18.62
N PRO A 508 17.06 4.80 17.52
CA PRO A 508 16.54 4.88 16.15
C PRO A 508 16.07 3.51 15.62
N THR A 509 15.18 2.82 16.35
CA THR A 509 14.69 1.48 15.98
C THR A 509 14.14 1.45 14.56
N GLY A 510 14.74 0.61 13.71
CA GLY A 510 14.33 0.42 12.31
C GLY A 510 15.07 1.29 11.29
N GLU A 511 15.89 2.26 11.73
CA GLU A 511 16.70 3.03 10.79
C GLU A 511 17.69 2.12 10.07
N ILE A 512 17.89 2.37 8.78
CA ILE A 512 18.87 1.66 7.96
C ILE A 512 19.89 2.69 7.49
N ALA A 513 21.16 2.43 7.74
CA ALA A 513 22.23 3.26 7.18
C ALA A 513 22.34 3.03 5.66
N GLU A 514 22.70 4.07 4.90
CA GLU A 514 23.11 3.92 3.50
C GLU A 514 24.33 3.01 3.30
N GLY A 515 25.15 2.92 4.34
CA GLY A 515 26.27 2.01 4.43
C GLY A 515 27.55 2.58 3.83
N PRO A 516 28.47 1.73 3.38
CA PRO A 516 29.76 2.19 2.90
C PRO A 516 29.67 2.96 1.58
N ALA A 517 30.55 3.93 1.43
CA ALA A 517 30.62 4.76 0.24
C ALA A 517 32.04 4.74 -0.38
N PRO A 518 32.16 5.04 -1.69
CA PRO A 518 33.45 5.34 -2.29
C PRO A 518 34.17 6.47 -1.56
N ALA A 519 35.45 6.30 -1.29
CA ALA A 519 36.26 7.27 -0.56
C ALA A 519 36.34 8.61 -1.31
N ASP A 520 36.33 8.60 -2.63
CA ASP A 520 36.33 9.78 -3.49
C ASP A 520 34.97 10.51 -3.54
N ALA A 521 33.86 9.80 -3.31
CA ALA A 521 32.54 10.40 -3.10
C ALA A 521 32.40 10.97 -1.68
N HIS A 522 32.94 10.29 -0.68
CA HIS A 522 32.84 10.69 0.74
C HIS A 522 33.74 11.87 1.10
N GLN A 523 35.02 11.83 0.71
CA GLN A 523 36.03 12.79 1.15
C GLN A 523 35.67 14.26 0.89
N PRO A 524 35.13 14.64 -0.28
CA PRO A 524 34.73 16.02 -0.55
C PRO A 524 33.53 16.48 0.28
N MET A 525 32.66 15.55 0.71
CA MET A 525 31.46 15.88 1.49
C MET A 525 31.77 16.20 2.95
N ARG A 526 32.93 15.79 3.46
CA ARG A 526 33.34 16.04 4.85
C ARG A 526 33.37 17.52 5.25
N GLN A 527 33.50 18.43 4.29
CA GLN A 527 33.42 19.88 4.57
C GLN A 527 32.03 20.34 5.05
N TYR A 528 30.98 19.57 4.73
CA TYR A 528 29.60 19.86 5.11
C TYR A 528 29.19 19.17 6.41
N PHE A 529 30.02 18.26 6.92
CA PHE A 529 29.82 17.71 8.26
C PHE A 529 30.12 18.80 9.29
N SER A 530 29.28 18.95 10.31
CA SER A 530 29.40 20.03 11.30
C SER A 530 30.79 20.06 11.92
N HIS A 531 31.49 21.20 11.80
CA HIS A 531 32.91 21.40 12.12
C HIS A 531 33.30 21.17 13.60
N ASN A 532 32.36 20.85 14.49
CA ASN A 532 32.60 20.72 15.92
C ASN A 532 32.84 19.30 16.41
N ASP A 533 32.67 18.29 15.55
CA ASP A 533 32.95 16.92 15.95
C ASP A 533 34.19 16.40 15.25
N ASN A 534 35.09 15.89 16.09
CA ASN A 534 36.32 15.21 15.74
C ASN A 534 36.07 13.98 14.85
N LEU A 535 35.60 14.14 13.61
CA LEU A 535 35.77 13.17 12.52
C LEU A 535 37.26 13.08 12.10
N LEU A 536 38.18 13.35 13.04
CA LEU A 536 39.51 13.88 12.82
C LEU A 536 40.26 13.15 11.71
N ILE A 537 40.53 13.90 10.64
CA ILE A 537 41.88 14.29 10.25
C ILE A 537 42.94 13.40 10.92
N SER A 538 43.37 12.37 10.20
CA SER A 538 44.62 11.62 10.44
C SER A 538 45.00 11.40 11.91
N GLY A 539 44.61 10.26 12.48
CA GLY A 539 45.48 9.58 13.47
C GLY A 539 44.99 9.34 14.89
N THR A 540 43.69 9.47 15.23
CA THR A 540 43.20 8.96 16.53
C THR A 540 41.78 8.37 16.49
N ASN A 541 41.67 7.04 16.65
CA ASN A 541 40.58 6.25 17.25
C ASN A 541 39.15 6.27 16.67
N ASP A 542 38.96 6.12 15.35
CA ASP A 542 37.73 5.46 14.87
C ASP A 542 37.95 3.94 14.90
N LYS A 543 37.04 3.20 15.56
CA LYS A 543 37.08 1.73 15.66
C LYS A 543 37.03 1.03 14.29
N PHE A 544 36.60 1.74 13.25
CA PHE A 544 36.39 1.22 11.91
C PHE A 544 37.52 1.53 10.90
N SER A 545 38.42 2.46 11.21
CA SER A 545 39.44 2.92 10.25
C SER A 545 40.36 1.82 9.75
N ASP A 546 40.68 0.84 10.60
CA ASP A 546 41.52 -0.32 10.26
C ASP A 546 40.87 -1.28 9.26
N PHE A 547 39.56 -1.10 9.01
CA PHE A 547 38.74 -1.90 8.12
C PHE A 547 38.25 -1.12 6.89
N ASN A 548 38.57 0.17 6.79
CA ASN A 548 38.41 0.95 5.57
C ASN A 548 39.52 0.61 4.56
N THR A 549 39.22 0.68 3.27
CA THR A 549 40.22 0.58 2.20
C THR A 549 40.55 1.96 1.65
N SER A 550 41.53 2.08 0.75
CA SER A 550 41.76 3.33 0.02
C SER A 550 40.58 3.72 -0.88
N SER A 551 39.73 2.75 -1.22
CA SER A 551 38.64 2.92 -2.16
C SER A 551 37.29 3.05 -1.46
N ILE A 552 37.08 2.37 -0.34
CA ILE A 552 35.78 2.26 0.33
C ILE A 552 35.91 2.60 1.80
N VAL A 553 35.02 3.46 2.28
CA VAL A 553 34.97 3.92 3.67
C VAL A 553 33.58 3.75 4.25
N TYR A 554 33.54 3.52 5.56
CA TYR A 554 32.33 3.63 6.36
C TYR A 554 32.67 4.30 7.69
N PHE A 555 31.77 5.19 8.12
CA PHE A 555 31.81 5.82 9.43
C PHE A 555 30.40 5.79 10.01
N GLU A 556 30.29 5.35 11.26
CA GLU A 556 29.04 5.45 12.02
C GLU A 556 29.03 6.79 12.74
N ASN A 557 28.38 7.79 12.13
CA ASN A 557 28.29 9.13 12.70
C ASN A 557 26.99 9.81 12.27
N GLU A 558 26.27 10.38 13.21
CA GLU A 558 24.98 11.07 12.98
C GLU A 558 25.08 12.35 12.14
N ASN A 559 26.30 12.85 11.89
CA ASN A 559 26.57 13.98 11.00
C ASN A 559 27.07 13.53 9.60
N ASP A 560 27.31 12.24 9.40
CA ASP A 560 27.77 11.67 8.12
C ASP A 560 26.56 11.22 7.28
N PHE A 561 26.02 12.17 6.52
CA PHE A 561 24.91 11.88 5.61
C PHE A 561 25.29 10.96 4.43
N VAL A 562 26.58 10.73 4.16
CA VAL A 562 27.00 9.87 3.04
C VAL A 562 26.94 8.39 3.42
N CYS A 563 27.22 8.07 4.70
CA CYS A 563 27.21 6.70 5.19
C CYS A 563 25.99 6.36 6.06
N SER A 564 25.41 7.36 6.72
CA SER A 564 24.42 7.16 7.79
C SER A 564 23.06 7.81 7.52
N GLU A 565 22.84 8.47 6.39
CA GLU A 565 21.50 8.97 6.04
C GLU A 565 20.52 7.83 5.81
N THR A 566 19.29 8.06 6.24
CA THR A 566 18.21 7.08 6.11
C THR A 566 17.08 7.71 5.32
N THR A 567 16.82 7.12 4.14
CA THR A 567 15.79 7.56 3.20
C THR A 567 14.61 6.59 3.19
N ILE A 568 13.41 7.05 2.86
CA ILE A 568 12.23 6.18 2.74
C ILE A 568 12.41 5.10 1.67
N ALA A 569 13.12 5.43 0.58
CA ALA A 569 13.46 4.48 -0.46
C ALA A 569 14.33 3.35 0.10
N GLY A 570 15.39 3.68 0.84
CA GLY A 570 16.26 2.71 1.47
C GLY A 570 15.60 1.86 2.55
N LEU A 571 14.74 2.46 3.38
CA LEU A 571 13.90 1.74 4.34
C LEU A 571 13.01 0.72 3.61
N SER A 572 12.36 1.13 2.52
CA SER A 572 11.47 0.27 1.74
C SER A 572 12.22 -0.88 1.04
N ASP A 573 13.44 -0.64 0.55
CA ASP A 573 14.31 -1.68 0.00
C ASP A 573 14.70 -2.70 1.08
N GLY A 574 14.96 -2.23 2.30
CA GLY A 574 15.20 -3.09 3.45
C GLY A 574 13.98 -3.95 3.79
N VAL A 575 12.78 -3.37 3.86
CA VAL A 575 11.53 -4.13 4.08
C VAL A 575 11.34 -5.19 3.00
N LEU A 576 11.55 -4.83 1.73
CA LEU A 576 11.40 -5.75 0.61
C LEU A 576 12.41 -6.90 0.69
N LEU A 577 13.70 -6.61 0.92
CA LEU A 577 14.74 -7.63 1.11
C LEU A 577 14.38 -8.60 2.24
N LEU A 578 14.01 -8.07 3.41
CA LEU A 578 13.73 -8.89 4.59
C LEU A 578 12.46 -9.73 4.41
N ALA A 579 11.42 -9.19 3.77
CA ALA A 579 10.20 -9.92 3.44
C ALA A 579 10.46 -11.04 2.42
N MET A 580 11.23 -10.77 1.36
CA MET A 580 11.62 -11.76 0.36
C MET A 580 12.48 -12.87 0.97
N ALA A 581 13.48 -12.50 1.77
CA ALA A 581 14.29 -13.47 2.53
C ALA A 581 13.41 -14.31 3.46
N SER A 582 12.42 -13.68 4.12
CA SER A 582 11.50 -14.41 5.01
C SER A 582 10.63 -15.41 4.27
N SER A 583 10.20 -15.08 3.05
CA SER A 583 9.45 -15.97 2.17
C SER A 583 10.31 -17.16 1.70
N VAL A 584 11.53 -16.90 1.20
CA VAL A 584 12.41 -17.96 0.65
C VAL A 584 13.03 -18.86 1.71
N LEU A 585 13.41 -18.31 2.86
CA LEU A 585 14.06 -19.07 3.93
C LEU A 585 13.06 -19.83 4.82
N ASN A 586 11.75 -19.70 4.53
CA ASN A 586 10.65 -20.17 5.37
C ASN A 586 10.73 -19.58 6.80
N ASP A 587 11.04 -18.29 6.87
CA ASP A 587 11.29 -17.52 8.09
C ASP A 587 10.02 -16.90 8.70
N GLY A 588 8.88 -17.09 8.05
CA GLY A 588 7.61 -16.41 8.35
C GLY A 588 6.82 -16.95 9.54
N GLY A 589 7.18 -18.11 10.13
CA GLY A 589 6.48 -18.63 11.29
C GLY A 589 5.01 -18.99 11.04
N ALA A 590 4.66 -19.44 9.84
CA ALA A 590 3.60 -20.41 9.72
C ALA A 590 4.28 -21.79 9.67
N GLY A 591 3.66 -22.80 10.27
CA GLY A 591 3.91 -24.16 9.77
C GLY A 591 3.55 -24.25 8.28
N ASN A 592 3.68 -25.45 7.72
CA ASN A 592 3.16 -25.81 6.40
C ASN A 592 1.96 -24.94 5.95
N ILE A 593 2.01 -24.37 4.74
CA ILE A 593 0.92 -23.58 4.17
C ILE A 593 -0.01 -24.53 3.43
N ALA A 594 -1.29 -24.55 3.80
CA ALA A 594 -2.25 -25.43 3.11
C ALA A 594 -2.23 -25.17 1.59
N PRO A 595 -2.31 -26.23 0.76
CA PRO A 595 -2.31 -26.08 -0.69
C PRO A 595 -3.56 -25.33 -1.14
N SER A 596 -3.57 -24.75 -2.33
CA SER A 596 -4.76 -24.12 -2.92
C SER A 596 -5.42 -25.08 -3.90
N ALA A 597 -6.63 -25.55 -3.57
CA ALA A 597 -7.40 -26.40 -4.47
C ALA A 597 -7.95 -25.57 -5.64
N SER A 598 -7.88 -26.10 -6.87
CA SER A 598 -8.39 -25.46 -8.07
C SER A 598 -9.11 -26.47 -8.97
N PRO A 599 -10.42 -26.73 -8.74
CA PRO A 599 -11.19 -27.77 -9.46
C PRO A 599 -11.62 -27.39 -10.88
N GLY A 600 -11.08 -26.30 -11.43
CA GLY A 600 -11.53 -25.71 -12.70
C GLY A 600 -12.82 -24.89 -12.56
N THR A 601 -13.38 -24.47 -13.69
CA THR A 601 -14.63 -23.70 -13.77
C THR A 601 -15.87 -24.60 -13.84
N ASN A 602 -17.03 -24.06 -13.47
CA ASN A 602 -18.31 -24.76 -13.64
C ASN A 602 -18.56 -25.12 -15.11
N GLN A 603 -19.10 -26.32 -15.36
CA GLN A 603 -19.35 -26.84 -16.70
C GLN A 603 -20.85 -26.87 -17.00
N THR A 604 -21.20 -26.48 -18.23
CA THR A 604 -22.55 -26.67 -18.78
C THR A 604 -22.45 -27.59 -19.99
N LEU A 605 -23.12 -28.73 -19.93
CA LEU A 605 -23.09 -29.77 -20.97
C LEU A 605 -24.39 -29.75 -21.79
N PRO A 606 -24.33 -30.03 -23.10
CA PRO A 606 -25.53 -30.19 -23.92
C PRO A 606 -26.45 -31.31 -23.43
N GLN A 607 -27.73 -31.23 -23.78
CA GLN A 607 -28.69 -32.32 -23.56
C GLN A 607 -28.17 -33.65 -24.13
N GLY A 608 -28.38 -34.74 -23.41
CA GLY A 608 -27.91 -36.09 -23.75
C GLY A 608 -26.50 -36.41 -23.27
N SER A 609 -25.84 -35.49 -22.58
CA SER A 609 -24.50 -35.72 -22.02
C SER A 609 -24.58 -36.67 -20.82
N THR A 610 -23.88 -37.81 -20.92
CA THR A 610 -23.87 -38.85 -19.88
C THR A 610 -22.61 -38.84 -19.01
N GLY A 611 -21.62 -38.00 -19.33
CA GLY A 611 -20.37 -37.85 -18.57
C GLY A 611 -19.53 -36.66 -19.00
N THR A 612 -18.54 -36.29 -18.18
CA THR A 612 -17.53 -35.25 -18.45
C THR A 612 -16.25 -35.50 -17.62
N THR A 613 -15.21 -34.69 -17.81
CA THR A 613 -13.97 -34.68 -17.01
C THR A 613 -13.90 -33.46 -16.10
N LEU A 614 -13.39 -33.64 -14.88
CA LEU A 614 -13.05 -32.56 -13.96
C LEU A 614 -11.52 -32.45 -13.88
N ASP A 615 -11.00 -31.23 -13.91
CA ASP A 615 -9.56 -30.95 -13.98
C ASP A 615 -9.11 -30.11 -12.79
N GLY A 616 -8.41 -30.76 -11.86
CA GLY A 616 -7.81 -30.18 -10.68
C GLY A 616 -6.34 -29.82 -10.85
N SER A 617 -5.75 -29.98 -12.04
CA SER A 617 -4.30 -29.83 -12.28
C SER A 617 -3.77 -28.41 -12.09
N GLY A 618 -4.66 -27.41 -12.03
CA GLY A 618 -4.31 -26.04 -11.65
C GLY A 618 -4.16 -25.80 -10.14
N SER A 619 -4.30 -26.85 -9.31
CA SER A 619 -4.05 -26.76 -7.87
C SER A 619 -2.55 -26.61 -7.61
N ASN A 620 -2.18 -25.79 -6.65
CA ASN A 620 -0.78 -25.53 -6.32
C ASN A 620 -0.57 -25.57 -4.82
N ASP A 621 0.68 -25.80 -4.43
CA ASP A 621 1.12 -25.66 -3.06
C ASP A 621 2.00 -24.40 -2.97
N PRO A 622 1.60 -23.39 -2.17
CA PRO A 622 2.37 -22.16 -2.02
C PRO A 622 3.79 -22.35 -1.46
N ASP A 623 4.02 -23.38 -0.63
CA ASP A 623 5.34 -23.64 -0.04
C ASP A 623 5.99 -24.94 -0.57
N ASN A 624 5.29 -25.67 -1.46
CA ASN A 624 5.71 -26.98 -1.96
C ASN A 624 6.03 -27.96 -0.81
N GLY A 625 5.34 -27.80 0.31
CA GLY A 625 5.50 -28.54 1.56
C GLY A 625 4.73 -29.86 1.59
N PRO A 626 4.84 -30.61 2.70
CA PRO A 626 5.90 -31.59 2.93
C PRO A 626 5.87 -32.83 2.00
N SER A 627 4.88 -32.97 1.12
CA SER A 627 4.77 -34.09 0.17
C SER A 627 4.07 -33.67 -1.13
N PRO A 628 4.31 -34.39 -2.26
CA PRO A 628 3.61 -34.12 -3.50
C PRO A 628 2.09 -34.12 -3.32
N LEU A 629 1.42 -33.16 -3.96
CA LEU A 629 -0.02 -33.00 -3.85
C LEU A 629 -0.78 -34.29 -4.14
N THR A 630 -1.65 -34.64 -3.20
CA THR A 630 -2.65 -35.71 -3.34
C THR A 630 -4.01 -35.09 -3.60
N TYR A 631 -4.79 -35.73 -4.46
CA TYR A 631 -6.09 -35.24 -4.90
C TYR A 631 -7.17 -36.18 -4.37
N SER A 632 -8.34 -35.64 -4.04
CA SER A 632 -9.52 -36.43 -3.71
C SER A 632 -10.78 -35.73 -4.18
N TRP A 633 -11.50 -36.38 -5.10
CA TRP A 633 -12.76 -35.92 -5.63
C TRP A 633 -13.92 -36.63 -4.94
N SER A 634 -14.89 -35.86 -4.47
CA SER A 634 -16.13 -36.37 -3.88
C SER A 634 -17.34 -35.65 -4.45
N GLN A 635 -18.45 -36.37 -4.62
CA GLN A 635 -19.72 -35.75 -4.95
C GLN A 635 -20.41 -35.29 -3.68
N ILE A 636 -20.85 -34.03 -3.64
CA ILE A 636 -21.50 -33.42 -2.48
C ILE A 636 -22.91 -32.89 -2.78
N GLY A 637 -23.37 -32.95 -4.03
CA GLY A 637 -24.71 -32.52 -4.43
C GLY A 637 -25.17 -33.12 -5.76
N GLY A 638 -26.48 -33.18 -5.96
CA GLY A 638 -27.13 -33.81 -7.13
C GLY A 638 -27.35 -35.32 -6.97
N GLN A 639 -27.90 -35.95 -8.02
CA GLN A 639 -28.12 -37.40 -8.06
C GLN A 639 -26.77 -38.15 -8.05
N THR A 640 -26.65 -39.24 -7.31
CA THR A 640 -25.37 -39.99 -7.21
C THR A 640 -24.89 -40.48 -8.58
N VAL A 641 -23.63 -40.18 -8.91
CA VAL A 641 -22.94 -40.59 -10.15
C VAL A 641 -21.62 -41.31 -9.85
N THR A 642 -21.00 -41.90 -10.87
CA THR A 642 -19.72 -42.60 -10.73
C THR A 642 -18.56 -41.65 -10.99
N ILE A 643 -17.62 -41.55 -10.05
CA ILE A 643 -16.33 -40.84 -10.22
C ILE A 643 -15.24 -41.88 -10.49
N THR A 644 -14.59 -41.81 -11.66
CA THR A 644 -13.52 -42.70 -12.07
C THR A 644 -12.17 -42.10 -11.74
N ASN A 645 -11.29 -42.83 -11.03
CA ASN A 645 -9.99 -42.34 -10.56
C ASN A 645 -10.12 -41.08 -9.69
N ALA A 646 -10.94 -41.17 -8.63
CA ALA A 646 -11.24 -40.05 -7.74
C ALA A 646 -10.01 -39.42 -7.05
N ASN A 647 -8.84 -40.09 -7.08
CA ASN A 647 -7.61 -39.59 -6.48
C ASN A 647 -6.60 -39.00 -7.49
N SER A 648 -7.02 -38.79 -8.73
CA SER A 648 -6.19 -38.17 -9.78
C SER A 648 -6.48 -36.68 -9.92
N ALA A 649 -5.47 -35.90 -10.34
CA ALA A 649 -5.66 -34.47 -10.65
C ALA A 649 -6.76 -34.25 -11.70
N ILE A 650 -6.80 -35.11 -12.73
CA ILE A 650 -7.89 -35.15 -13.71
C ILE A 650 -8.71 -36.43 -13.48
N THR A 651 -10.02 -36.27 -13.29
CA THR A 651 -10.96 -37.38 -13.05
C THR A 651 -12.13 -37.33 -14.05
N ALA A 652 -12.82 -38.45 -14.27
CA ALA A 652 -14.02 -38.52 -15.11
C ALA A 652 -15.25 -38.83 -14.27
N VAL A 653 -16.37 -38.18 -14.58
CA VAL A 653 -17.67 -38.41 -13.93
C VAL A 653 -18.67 -38.95 -14.95
N ASN A 654 -19.39 -40.03 -14.59
CA ASN A 654 -20.28 -40.77 -15.49
C ASN A 654 -21.64 -41.06 -14.85
N GLY A 655 -22.71 -41.07 -15.65
CA GLY A 655 -24.09 -41.25 -15.19
C GLY A 655 -24.86 -39.94 -15.04
N LEU A 656 -24.43 -38.89 -15.74
CA LEU A 656 -25.14 -37.61 -15.75
C LEU A 656 -26.50 -37.74 -16.47
N SER A 657 -27.48 -36.97 -16.03
CA SER A 657 -28.87 -36.98 -16.51
C SER A 657 -29.30 -35.57 -16.93
N ASP A 658 -30.11 -35.49 -17.99
CA ASP A 658 -30.66 -34.23 -18.50
C ASP A 658 -31.37 -33.43 -17.41
N GLY A 659 -31.16 -32.11 -17.40
CA GLY A 659 -31.78 -31.17 -16.45
C GLY A 659 -31.25 -31.26 -15.01
N ALA A 660 -30.23 -32.07 -14.75
CA ALA A 660 -29.62 -32.19 -13.43
C ALA A 660 -28.35 -31.34 -13.28
N THR A 661 -28.17 -30.79 -12.08
CA THR A 661 -26.93 -30.16 -11.62
C THR A 661 -26.25 -31.02 -10.56
N TYR A 662 -24.96 -31.26 -10.74
CA TYR A 662 -24.10 -32.04 -9.87
C TYR A 662 -23.06 -31.13 -9.24
N THR A 663 -22.77 -31.31 -7.96
CA THR A 663 -21.71 -30.56 -7.27
C THR A 663 -20.63 -31.52 -6.79
N PHE A 664 -19.39 -31.26 -7.19
CA PHE A 664 -18.22 -32.03 -6.81
C PHE A 664 -17.28 -31.16 -5.97
N ARG A 665 -16.65 -31.76 -4.97
CA ARG A 665 -15.59 -31.17 -4.16
C ARG A 665 -14.26 -31.82 -4.53
N LEU A 666 -13.29 -30.98 -4.87
CA LEU A 666 -11.88 -31.36 -4.89
C LEU A 666 -11.27 -30.98 -3.55
N THR A 667 -10.67 -31.97 -2.89
CA THR A 667 -9.75 -31.75 -1.77
C THR A 667 -8.33 -32.03 -2.25
N VAL A 668 -7.43 -31.10 -1.97
CA VAL A 668 -6.00 -31.22 -2.27
C VAL A 668 -5.23 -31.21 -0.96
N SER A 669 -4.29 -32.14 -0.79
CA SER A 669 -3.49 -32.29 0.43
C SER A 669 -2.01 -32.44 0.12
N ASP A 670 -1.19 -31.77 0.90
CA ASP A 670 0.28 -31.80 0.88
C ASP A 670 0.86 -32.85 1.86
N GLY A 671 0.01 -33.64 2.52
CA GLY A 671 0.40 -34.64 3.52
C GLY A 671 0.27 -34.18 4.98
N GLU A 672 0.11 -32.89 5.24
CA GLU A 672 -0.13 -32.31 6.58
C GLU A 672 -1.40 -31.45 6.63
N LEU A 673 -1.61 -30.57 5.65
CA LEU A 673 -2.77 -29.70 5.52
C LEU A 673 -3.52 -29.95 4.20
N ASN A 674 -4.72 -29.40 4.10
CA ASN A 674 -5.55 -29.54 2.91
C ASN A 674 -6.43 -28.30 2.69
N ASP A 675 -6.76 -28.06 1.42
CA ASP A 675 -7.81 -27.13 1.01
C ASP A 675 -8.87 -27.88 0.19
N SER A 676 -10.07 -27.33 0.15
CA SER A 676 -11.20 -27.93 -0.55
C SER A 676 -12.03 -26.87 -1.28
N LYS A 677 -12.23 -27.07 -2.58
CA LYS A 677 -13.11 -26.23 -3.40
C LYS A 677 -14.12 -27.06 -4.17
N VAL A 678 -15.16 -26.39 -4.64
CA VAL A 678 -16.30 -27.02 -5.32
C VAL A 678 -16.40 -26.58 -6.77
N VAL A 679 -16.87 -27.48 -7.62
CA VAL A 679 -17.21 -27.22 -9.02
C VAL A 679 -18.57 -27.84 -9.33
N GLN A 680 -19.36 -27.16 -10.16
CA GLN A 680 -20.66 -27.63 -10.60
C GLN A 680 -20.65 -28.08 -12.06
N VAL A 681 -21.41 -29.14 -12.34
CA VAL A 681 -21.69 -29.62 -13.70
C VAL A 681 -23.19 -29.63 -13.89
N THR A 682 -23.69 -28.90 -14.89
CA THR A 682 -25.11 -28.86 -15.26
C THR A 682 -25.30 -29.48 -16.64
N VAL A 683 -26.24 -30.42 -16.77
CA VAL A 683 -26.64 -30.98 -18.08
C VAL A 683 -27.91 -30.30 -18.55
N GLY A 684 -27.93 -29.79 -19.78
CA GLY A 684 -29.11 -29.17 -20.39
C GLY A 684 -30.32 -30.11 -20.40
N SER A 685 -31.51 -29.59 -20.12
CA SER A 685 -32.78 -30.30 -20.28
C SER A 685 -33.35 -30.11 -21.69
N ALA A 686 -34.32 -30.96 -22.09
CA ALA A 686 -35.26 -30.55 -23.13
C ALA A 686 -35.95 -29.26 -22.66
N ALA A 687 -36.08 -28.26 -23.53
CA ALA A 687 -36.73 -27.00 -23.15
C ALA A 687 -38.18 -27.30 -22.74
N VAL A 688 -38.47 -27.06 -21.47
CA VAL A 688 -39.83 -26.84 -20.98
C VAL A 688 -40.17 -25.42 -21.40
N ASN A 689 -41.27 -25.23 -22.14
CA ASN A 689 -41.76 -23.90 -22.50
C ASN A 689 -41.82 -23.03 -21.23
N ILE A 690 -41.14 -21.88 -21.22
CA ILE A 690 -41.18 -20.97 -20.09
C ILE A 690 -42.30 -19.98 -20.37
N ALA A 691 -43.40 -20.09 -19.61
CA ALA A 691 -44.52 -19.16 -19.77
C ALA A 691 -44.02 -17.70 -19.82
N PRO A 692 -44.54 -16.88 -20.75
CA PRO A 692 -43.99 -15.56 -21.01
C PRO A 692 -44.18 -14.64 -19.80
N VAL A 693 -43.46 -13.53 -19.76
CA VAL A 693 -43.56 -12.53 -18.69
C VAL A 693 -44.25 -11.29 -19.24
N SER A 694 -45.47 -11.02 -18.79
CA SER A 694 -46.13 -9.75 -19.08
C SER A 694 -45.52 -8.62 -18.26
N ASP A 695 -45.30 -7.47 -18.91
CA ASP A 695 -44.97 -6.21 -18.25
C ASP A 695 -46.03 -5.18 -18.67
N ALA A 696 -46.93 -4.83 -17.74
CA ALA A 696 -47.99 -3.85 -17.98
C ALA A 696 -47.47 -2.39 -17.98
N GLY A 697 -46.18 -2.18 -17.78
CA GLY A 697 -45.54 -0.88 -17.64
C GLY A 697 -45.58 -0.32 -16.22
N SER A 698 -44.85 0.78 -16.01
CA SER A 698 -44.86 1.50 -14.74
C SER A 698 -46.18 2.23 -14.49
N LYS A 699 -46.52 2.42 -13.21
CA LYS A 699 -47.62 3.30 -12.78
C LYS A 699 -47.60 4.62 -13.53
N GLN A 700 -48.74 5.00 -14.10
CA GLN A 700 -48.95 6.28 -14.77
C GLN A 700 -49.60 7.26 -13.79
N THR A 701 -49.03 8.44 -13.66
CA THR A 701 -49.62 9.53 -12.88
C THR A 701 -49.95 10.67 -13.84
N LEU A 702 -51.23 10.96 -13.99
CA LEU A 702 -51.76 11.88 -14.98
C LEU A 702 -52.19 13.19 -14.32
N ALA A 703 -52.03 14.29 -15.05
CA ALA A 703 -52.46 15.60 -14.59
C ALA A 703 -54.00 15.67 -14.47
N GLN A 704 -54.47 16.54 -13.57
CA GLN A 704 -55.89 16.87 -13.46
C GLN A 704 -56.47 17.29 -14.82
N GLY A 705 -57.66 16.80 -15.17
CA GLY A 705 -58.35 17.05 -16.43
C GLY A 705 -58.03 16.06 -17.56
N THR A 706 -57.16 15.07 -17.31
CA THR A 706 -56.82 14.05 -18.31
C THR A 706 -57.95 13.03 -18.47
N THR A 707 -58.51 12.90 -19.67
CA THR A 707 -59.67 12.02 -19.96
C THR A 707 -59.30 10.72 -20.69
N SER A 708 -58.05 10.58 -21.15
CA SER A 708 -57.54 9.39 -21.83
C SER A 708 -56.03 9.24 -21.68
N THR A 709 -55.52 8.01 -21.69
CA THR A 709 -54.08 7.68 -21.80
C THR A 709 -53.89 6.37 -22.58
N VAL A 710 -52.64 5.99 -22.83
CA VAL A 710 -52.26 4.74 -23.50
C VAL A 710 -51.48 3.88 -22.51
N LEU A 711 -51.81 2.59 -22.41
CA LEU A 711 -51.00 1.63 -21.64
C LEU A 711 -49.88 1.07 -22.51
N ASP A 712 -48.80 0.59 -21.91
CA ASP A 712 -47.62 0.11 -22.64
C ASP A 712 -47.19 -1.28 -22.20
N GLY A 713 -47.52 -2.27 -23.03
CA GLY A 713 -47.14 -3.67 -22.84
C GLY A 713 -45.83 -4.06 -23.54
N SER A 714 -45.15 -3.13 -24.21
CA SER A 714 -44.06 -3.41 -25.16
C SER A 714 -42.82 -4.08 -24.55
N LYS A 715 -42.69 -4.06 -23.22
CA LYS A 715 -41.61 -4.73 -22.47
C LYS A 715 -41.92 -6.18 -22.09
N SER A 716 -43.13 -6.65 -22.38
CA SER A 716 -43.48 -8.06 -22.23
C SER A 716 -42.56 -8.89 -23.11
N ASN A 717 -42.00 -9.95 -22.54
CA ASN A 717 -41.04 -10.80 -23.24
C ASN A 717 -41.30 -12.26 -22.93
N ASP A 718 -40.83 -13.09 -23.84
CA ASP A 718 -40.82 -14.52 -23.69
C ASP A 718 -39.37 -14.96 -23.44
N PRO A 719 -39.05 -15.52 -22.27
CA PRO A 719 -37.69 -15.88 -21.89
C PRO A 719 -37.02 -16.91 -22.81
N ASP A 720 -37.78 -17.78 -23.48
CA ASP A 720 -37.27 -18.80 -24.40
C ASP A 720 -37.65 -18.57 -25.87
N ASN A 721 -38.27 -17.42 -26.19
CA ASN A 721 -38.84 -17.12 -27.51
C ASN A 721 -39.79 -18.24 -27.94
N GLY A 722 -40.82 -18.47 -27.12
CA GLY A 722 -41.85 -19.49 -27.21
C GLY A 722 -42.46 -19.71 -28.60
N PRO A 723 -43.33 -20.73 -28.73
CA PRO A 723 -43.65 -21.35 -30.02
C PRO A 723 -44.35 -20.42 -31.02
N SER A 724 -44.82 -19.24 -30.60
CA SER A 724 -45.42 -18.21 -31.45
C SER A 724 -45.20 -16.80 -30.89
N PRO A 725 -45.33 -15.75 -31.73
CA PRO A 725 -45.26 -14.36 -31.25
C PRO A 725 -46.33 -14.05 -30.20
N LEU A 726 -45.99 -13.21 -29.22
CA LEU A 726 -46.86 -12.87 -28.09
C LEU A 726 -48.19 -12.26 -28.52
N THR A 727 -49.27 -12.75 -27.91
CA THR A 727 -50.60 -12.13 -27.94
C THR A 727 -50.88 -11.41 -26.62
N TYR A 728 -51.68 -10.35 -26.65
CA TYR A 728 -51.90 -9.45 -25.51
C TYR A 728 -53.37 -9.48 -25.09
N SER A 729 -53.64 -9.38 -23.79
CA SER A 729 -54.98 -9.28 -23.25
C SER A 729 -55.01 -8.32 -22.06
N TRP A 730 -55.62 -7.15 -22.26
CA TRP A 730 -55.79 -6.11 -21.26
C TRP A 730 -57.19 -6.13 -20.67
N SER A 731 -57.27 -6.04 -19.34
CA SER A 731 -58.53 -5.90 -18.63
C SER A 731 -58.42 -4.86 -17.52
N GLN A 732 -59.54 -4.21 -17.19
CA GLN A 732 -59.62 -3.34 -16.03
C GLN A 732 -59.93 -4.16 -14.78
N VAL A 733 -59.16 -3.96 -13.71
CA VAL A 733 -59.31 -4.66 -12.43
C VAL A 733 -60.10 -3.81 -11.44
N THR A 734 -59.74 -2.53 -11.27
CA THR A 734 -60.36 -1.62 -10.29
C THR A 734 -60.57 -0.21 -10.87
N GLY A 735 -61.40 0.57 -10.18
CA GLY A 735 -61.81 1.93 -10.58
C GLY A 735 -63.15 1.95 -11.34
N PRO A 736 -63.72 3.14 -11.60
CA PRO A 736 -64.89 3.32 -12.46
C PRO A 736 -64.65 2.73 -13.85
N THR A 737 -65.66 2.12 -14.46
CA THR A 737 -65.51 1.48 -15.78
C THR A 737 -65.08 2.49 -16.84
N VAL A 738 -63.96 2.21 -17.51
CA VAL A 738 -63.46 2.96 -18.66
C VAL A 738 -63.59 2.15 -19.94
N ASN A 739 -63.44 2.82 -21.08
CA ASN A 739 -63.43 2.14 -22.38
C ASN A 739 -61.98 1.83 -22.80
N ILE A 740 -61.65 0.55 -23.03
CA ILE A 740 -60.34 0.10 -23.50
C ILE A 740 -60.43 -0.20 -24.99
N GLN A 741 -59.85 0.65 -25.83
CA GLN A 741 -59.77 0.44 -27.28
C GLN A 741 -58.48 -0.32 -27.63
N GLY A 742 -58.62 -1.42 -28.36
CA GLY A 742 -57.48 -2.28 -28.71
C GLY A 742 -56.96 -3.11 -27.53
N ALA A 743 -57.85 -3.62 -26.67
CA ALA A 743 -57.47 -4.40 -25.49
C ALA A 743 -56.59 -5.64 -25.78
N ASN A 744 -56.45 -6.04 -27.04
CA ASN A 744 -55.60 -7.13 -27.49
C ASN A 744 -54.32 -6.68 -28.22
N THR A 745 -53.93 -5.41 -28.10
CA THR A 745 -52.71 -4.85 -28.72
C THR A 745 -51.65 -4.52 -27.67
N VAL A 746 -50.43 -4.26 -28.15
CA VAL A 746 -49.28 -3.87 -27.30
C VAL A 746 -49.55 -2.54 -26.57
N ASN A 747 -50.28 -1.61 -27.19
CA ASN A 747 -50.55 -0.27 -26.66
C ASN A 747 -52.04 0.09 -26.75
N PRO A 748 -52.91 -0.42 -25.84
CA PRO A 748 -54.32 -0.08 -25.83
C PRO A 748 -54.52 1.36 -25.36
N THR A 749 -55.54 2.03 -25.90
CA THR A 749 -55.94 3.37 -25.45
C THR A 749 -57.11 3.26 -24.49
N ILE A 750 -56.99 3.85 -23.31
CA ILE A 750 -58.07 3.93 -22.32
C ILE A 750 -58.71 5.33 -22.34
N THR A 751 -60.04 5.39 -22.38
CA THR A 751 -60.81 6.64 -22.42
C THR A 751 -61.92 6.66 -21.37
N GLY A 752 -62.23 7.85 -20.84
CA GLY A 752 -63.24 8.03 -19.79
C GLY A 752 -62.65 8.18 -18.38
N LEU A 753 -61.42 8.67 -18.28
CA LEU A 753 -60.74 8.92 -17.00
C LEU A 753 -61.32 10.14 -16.26
N VAL A 754 -61.31 10.08 -14.92
CA VAL A 754 -61.89 11.09 -14.03
C VAL A 754 -60.85 11.49 -12.97
N ASP A 755 -60.81 12.78 -12.64
CA ASP A 755 -59.93 13.34 -11.60
C ASP A 755 -60.09 12.64 -10.25
N GLY A 756 -59.00 12.50 -9.51
CA GLY A 756 -58.97 11.93 -8.15
C GLY A 756 -59.22 10.44 -8.08
N THR A 757 -59.02 9.75 -9.20
CA THR A 757 -59.35 8.34 -9.35
C THR A 757 -58.10 7.57 -9.75
N THR A 758 -57.86 6.48 -9.03
CA THR A 758 -56.88 5.46 -9.40
C THR A 758 -57.60 4.30 -10.05
N TYR A 759 -57.13 3.94 -11.24
CA TYR A 759 -57.56 2.78 -12.02
C TYR A 759 -56.46 1.74 -11.98
N SER A 760 -56.81 0.46 -11.91
CA SER A 760 -55.84 -0.62 -12.09
C SER A 760 -56.23 -1.44 -13.31
N PHE A 761 -55.25 -1.70 -14.17
CA PHE A 761 -55.37 -2.57 -15.34
C PHE A 761 -54.42 -3.73 -15.20
N GLN A 762 -54.77 -4.84 -15.86
CA GLN A 762 -53.97 -6.04 -15.88
C GLN A 762 -53.73 -6.48 -17.32
N LEU A 763 -52.48 -6.86 -17.59
CA LEU A 763 -52.00 -7.47 -18.82
C LEU A 763 -51.69 -8.95 -18.57
N ILE A 764 -52.17 -9.81 -19.45
CA ILE A 764 -51.69 -11.18 -19.64
C ILE A 764 -51.18 -11.28 -21.07
N VAL A 765 -50.01 -11.92 -21.26
CA VAL A 765 -49.49 -12.27 -22.59
C VAL A 765 -49.41 -13.78 -22.75
N ASN A 766 -49.56 -14.28 -23.98
CA ASN A 766 -49.51 -15.71 -24.30
C ASN A 766 -48.64 -15.96 -25.54
N ASP A 767 -47.82 -17.00 -25.49
CA ASP A 767 -46.81 -17.37 -26.49
C ASP A 767 -47.26 -18.47 -27.48
N GLY A 768 -48.55 -18.81 -27.48
CA GLY A 768 -49.14 -19.90 -28.24
C GLY A 768 -49.21 -21.25 -27.49
N SER A 769 -48.63 -21.34 -26.30
CA SER A 769 -48.70 -22.51 -25.41
C SER A 769 -49.25 -22.15 -24.03
N ASP A 770 -48.61 -21.19 -23.33
CA ASP A 770 -48.88 -20.87 -21.93
C ASP A 770 -49.18 -19.38 -21.71
N ASP A 771 -50.02 -19.08 -20.73
CA ASP A 771 -50.32 -17.71 -20.29
C ASP A 771 -49.27 -17.21 -19.28
N SER A 772 -48.92 -15.94 -19.38
CA SER A 772 -48.11 -15.26 -18.37
C SER A 772 -48.84 -15.17 -17.03
N ALA A 773 -48.06 -15.09 -15.93
CA ALA A 773 -48.58 -14.48 -14.72
C ALA A 773 -49.03 -13.05 -15.05
N ALA A 774 -50.15 -12.63 -14.49
CA ALA A 774 -50.78 -11.39 -14.89
C ALA A 774 -50.08 -10.18 -14.24
N SER A 775 -49.69 -9.20 -15.05
CA SER A 775 -49.00 -7.97 -14.62
C SER A 775 -49.97 -6.82 -14.51
N SER A 776 -49.86 -5.99 -13.48
CA SER A 776 -50.78 -4.89 -13.22
C SER A 776 -50.11 -3.52 -13.32
N VAL A 777 -50.82 -2.55 -13.87
CA VAL A 777 -50.43 -1.14 -13.89
C VAL A 777 -51.53 -0.29 -13.27
N GLU A 778 -51.12 0.66 -12.43
CA GLU A 778 -52.02 1.70 -11.92
C GLU A 778 -51.96 2.94 -12.81
N VAL A 779 -53.12 3.53 -13.08
CA VAL A 779 -53.26 4.84 -13.69
C VAL A 779 -53.98 5.73 -12.69
N GLU A 780 -53.26 6.70 -12.14
CA GLU A 780 -53.80 7.67 -11.19
C GLU A 780 -54.00 9.01 -11.89
N VAL A 781 -55.22 9.52 -11.88
CA VAL A 781 -55.49 10.91 -12.29
C VAL A 781 -55.47 11.75 -11.04
N ASN A 782 -54.43 12.57 -10.88
CA ASN A 782 -54.20 13.32 -9.65
C ASN A 782 -55.38 14.23 -9.31
N LEU A 783 -55.78 14.21 -8.04
CA LEU A 783 -56.58 15.26 -7.40
C LEU A 783 -55.72 15.90 -6.32
N ILE A 784 -55.27 17.12 -6.57
CA ILE A 784 -54.32 17.76 -5.68
C ILE A 784 -55.01 18.16 -4.37
N THR A 785 -54.63 17.50 -3.28
CA THR A 785 -54.85 17.96 -1.90
C THR A 785 -53.56 17.75 -1.08
N GLY A 786 -52.67 18.76 -0.99
CA GLY A 786 -51.64 18.83 0.07
C GLY A 786 -50.19 19.24 -0.28
N GLY A 787 -49.72 19.20 -1.53
CA GLY A 787 -48.28 19.37 -1.89
C GLY A 787 -47.68 20.79 -1.87
N SER A 788 -48.27 21.78 -1.17
CA SER A 788 -47.96 23.20 -1.46
C SER A 788 -46.91 23.88 -0.56
N CYS A 789 -46.43 23.29 0.56
CA CYS A 789 -45.61 24.07 1.51
C CYS A 789 -44.19 24.36 1.02
N LEU A 790 -43.36 23.36 0.69
CA LEU A 790 -41.97 23.62 0.26
C LEU A 790 -41.92 24.31 -1.12
N LEU A 791 -42.85 23.95 -2.01
CA LEU A 791 -43.01 24.62 -3.30
C LEU A 791 -43.35 26.12 -3.13
N SER A 792 -44.28 26.47 -2.24
CA SER A 792 -44.60 27.88 -1.95
C SER A 792 -43.49 28.58 -1.15
N THR A 793 -42.87 27.91 -0.18
CA THR A 793 -41.81 28.46 0.69
C THR A 793 -40.58 28.86 -0.10
N PHE A 794 -40.19 28.03 -1.08
CA PHE A 794 -39.04 28.30 -1.94
C PHE A 794 -39.44 28.85 -3.30
N ASN A 795 -40.68 29.33 -3.49
CA ASN A 795 -41.16 29.94 -4.73
C ASN A 795 -40.78 29.15 -6.00
N VAL A 796 -41.02 27.84 -5.97
CA VAL A 796 -40.78 26.93 -7.10
C VAL A 796 -42.06 26.18 -7.50
N PRO A 797 -42.27 25.90 -8.80
CA PRO A 797 -41.42 26.31 -9.92
C PRO A 797 -41.44 27.84 -10.13
N ARG A 798 -40.28 28.41 -10.51
CA ARG A 798 -40.18 29.83 -10.87
C ARG A 798 -40.52 30.03 -12.36
N THR A 799 -41.08 31.19 -12.69
CA THR A 799 -41.51 31.51 -14.07
C THR A 799 -40.40 32.11 -14.95
N SER A 800 -39.15 32.07 -14.49
CA SER A 800 -38.00 32.64 -15.20
C SER A 800 -36.76 31.75 -15.04
N PRO A 801 -35.78 31.83 -15.95
CA PRO A 801 -34.50 31.15 -15.81
C PRO A 801 -33.74 31.45 -14.51
N ILE A 802 -32.73 30.63 -14.18
CA ILE A 802 -31.73 30.93 -13.14
C ILE A 802 -30.81 32.06 -13.62
N SER A 803 -30.57 33.04 -12.74
CA SER A 803 -29.72 34.18 -13.04
C SER A 803 -28.27 33.74 -13.26
N ASP A 804 -27.56 34.53 -14.07
CA ASP A 804 -26.16 34.34 -14.38
C ASP A 804 -25.31 34.72 -13.15
N GLN A 805 -24.89 33.70 -12.37
CA GLN A 805 -24.10 33.84 -11.13
C GLN A 805 -22.82 32.98 -11.20
N ASN A 806 -21.71 33.50 -10.64
CA ASN A 806 -20.42 32.80 -10.57
C ASN A 806 -20.47 32.02 -9.27
N THR A 807 -20.67 30.70 -9.34
CA THR A 807 -20.81 29.87 -8.14
C THR A 807 -19.48 29.15 -7.85
N SER A 808 -18.93 29.40 -6.66
CA SER A 808 -17.82 28.63 -6.09
C SER A 808 -18.17 28.21 -4.66
N GLY A 809 -17.95 26.91 -4.38
CA GLY A 809 -17.98 26.21 -3.08
C GLY A 809 -18.85 26.79 -1.97
N TRP A 810 -20.03 26.19 -1.73
CA TRP A 810 -20.79 26.42 -0.50
C TRP A 810 -20.36 25.46 0.59
N ASN A 811 -20.16 25.99 1.80
CA ASN A 811 -19.65 25.24 2.93
C ASN A 811 -20.76 24.59 3.79
N SER A 812 -22.04 24.71 3.39
CA SER A 812 -23.16 24.06 4.09
C SER A 812 -24.21 23.48 3.14
N THR A 813 -24.68 22.28 3.48
CA THR A 813 -25.77 21.56 2.79
C THR A 813 -26.84 21.21 3.83
N TYR A 814 -28.10 21.57 3.57
CA TYR A 814 -29.24 21.24 4.44
C TYR A 814 -30.27 20.40 3.71
N ILE A 815 -30.80 19.38 4.39
CA ILE A 815 -31.85 18.48 3.85
C ILE A 815 -33.15 18.70 4.62
N LEU A 816 -34.19 19.14 3.91
CA LEU A 816 -35.52 19.50 4.44
C LEU A 816 -36.58 18.48 4.04
N GLY A 817 -37.66 18.40 4.82
CA GLY A 817 -38.77 17.46 4.60
C GLY A 817 -38.70 16.20 5.48
N ASP A 818 -39.85 15.54 5.61
CA ASP A 818 -40.15 14.48 6.58
C ASP A 818 -40.53 13.14 5.93
N ASN A 819 -40.11 12.94 4.67
CA ASN A 819 -40.33 11.69 3.95
C ASN A 819 -39.09 10.76 3.97
N PRO A 820 -39.25 9.47 3.63
CA PRO A 820 -38.14 8.50 3.64
C PRO A 820 -36.93 8.87 2.78
N ALA A 821 -37.12 9.60 1.67
CA ALA A 821 -36.02 10.04 0.82
C ALA A 821 -35.18 11.13 1.51
N ALA A 822 -35.82 12.04 2.24
CA ALA A 822 -35.13 13.03 3.05
C ALA A 822 -34.33 12.38 4.21
N ASP A 823 -34.87 11.32 4.83
CA ASP A 823 -34.15 10.56 5.86
C ASP A 823 -32.93 9.83 5.30
N ALA A 824 -33.06 9.22 4.11
CA ALA A 824 -31.94 8.57 3.43
C ALA A 824 -30.82 9.58 3.09
N LEU A 825 -31.16 10.74 2.54
CA LEU A 825 -30.20 11.81 2.25
C LEU A 825 -29.47 12.31 3.50
N ARG A 826 -30.16 12.43 4.64
CA ARG A 826 -29.53 12.84 5.92
C ARG A 826 -28.51 11.82 6.43
N SER A 827 -28.73 10.53 6.18
CA SER A 827 -27.83 9.46 6.63
C SER A 827 -26.44 9.51 5.97
N HIS A 828 -26.31 10.18 4.82
CA HIS A 828 -25.07 10.28 4.04
C HIS A 828 -24.09 11.35 4.53
N GLY A 829 -24.45 12.18 5.51
CA GLY A 829 -23.52 13.09 6.19
C GLY A 829 -22.93 14.19 5.29
N PHE A 830 -23.72 14.76 4.38
CA PHE A 830 -23.28 15.83 3.49
C PHE A 830 -22.78 17.05 4.27
N SER A 831 -21.56 17.47 3.97
CA SER A 831 -20.85 18.52 4.68
C SER A 831 -20.54 19.74 3.82
N SER A 832 -20.41 19.58 2.50
CA SER A 832 -20.08 20.67 1.57
C SER A 832 -20.57 20.37 0.16
N THR A 833 -20.80 21.39 -0.66
CA THR A 833 -21.19 21.20 -2.07
C THR A 833 -20.55 22.28 -2.94
N SER A 834 -20.01 21.89 -4.10
CA SER A 834 -19.53 22.82 -5.11
C SER A 834 -20.21 22.55 -6.44
N ILE A 835 -20.77 23.60 -7.04
CA ILE A 835 -21.34 23.56 -8.38
C ILE A 835 -20.60 24.59 -9.22
N SER A 836 -20.06 24.16 -10.36
CA SER A 836 -19.52 25.06 -11.38
C SER A 836 -20.38 24.99 -12.64
N TYR A 837 -20.83 26.15 -13.09
CA TYR A 837 -21.83 26.33 -14.13
C TYR A 837 -21.35 27.42 -15.11
N SER A 838 -21.51 27.22 -16.43
CA SER A 838 -21.05 28.19 -17.44
C SER A 838 -22.13 29.21 -17.83
N TYR A 839 -21.69 30.45 -17.95
CA TYR A 839 -22.48 31.57 -18.44
C TYR A 839 -22.82 31.41 -19.93
N GLY A 840 -24.11 31.56 -20.27
CA GLY A 840 -24.61 31.59 -21.64
C GLY A 840 -25.11 30.27 -22.22
N ALA A 841 -24.62 29.10 -21.78
CA ALA A 841 -24.98 27.80 -22.36
C ALA A 841 -25.93 26.93 -21.51
N GLY A 842 -26.13 27.22 -20.23
CA GLY A 842 -27.03 26.43 -19.38
C GLY A 842 -26.46 25.10 -18.86
N ALA A 843 -25.19 24.81 -19.08
CA ALA A 843 -24.60 23.53 -18.68
C ALA A 843 -23.90 23.60 -17.30
N ILE A 844 -24.13 22.58 -16.48
CA ILE A 844 -23.37 22.29 -15.25
C ILE A 844 -22.13 21.50 -15.68
N TYR A 845 -20.93 22.05 -15.45
CA TYR A 845 -19.66 21.41 -15.82
C TYR A 845 -19.00 20.72 -14.62
N TYR A 846 -19.46 21.06 -13.42
CA TYR A 846 -19.07 20.40 -12.20
C TYR A 846 -20.23 20.41 -11.20
N PHE A 847 -20.57 19.25 -10.66
CA PHE A 847 -21.41 19.10 -9.47
C PHE A 847 -20.71 18.15 -8.52
N GLY A 848 -20.25 18.63 -7.36
CA GLY A 848 -19.58 17.82 -6.36
C GLY A 848 -20.16 18.01 -4.97
N ILE A 849 -20.25 16.92 -4.22
CA ILE A 849 -20.71 16.92 -2.83
C ILE A 849 -19.66 16.27 -1.93
N GLY A 850 -19.35 16.89 -0.80
CA GLY A 850 -18.46 16.35 0.22
C GLY A 850 -19.25 15.70 1.35
N GLY A 851 -18.83 14.50 1.77
CA GLY A 851 -19.38 13.77 2.91
C GLY A 851 -18.42 13.74 4.11
N ASN A 852 -18.72 12.87 5.07
CA ASN A 852 -17.92 12.64 6.28
C ASN A 852 -16.90 11.48 6.14
N GLY A 853 -16.70 10.97 4.92
CA GLY A 853 -15.74 9.90 4.64
C GLY A 853 -16.22 8.48 4.99
N GLN A 854 -17.44 8.30 5.52
CA GLN A 854 -17.97 6.97 5.86
C GLN A 854 -18.89 6.35 4.79
N THR A 855 -19.77 7.16 4.17
CA THR A 855 -20.75 6.66 3.18
C THR A 855 -20.70 7.42 1.86
N VAL A 856 -20.32 8.69 1.92
CA VAL A 856 -19.97 9.52 0.77
C VAL A 856 -18.55 10.01 1.05
N GLY A 857 -17.65 9.81 0.08
CA GLY A 857 -16.25 10.22 0.24
C GLY A 857 -16.12 11.69 0.60
N TYR A 858 -14.96 12.11 1.11
CA TYR A 858 -14.69 13.52 1.41
C TYR A 858 -15.01 14.45 0.24
N TRP A 859 -14.98 13.91 -0.99
CA TRP A 859 -15.46 14.58 -2.20
C TRP A 859 -15.97 13.58 -3.24
N THR A 860 -17.22 13.74 -3.70
CA THR A 860 -17.87 12.89 -4.72
C THR A 860 -18.30 13.74 -5.90
N ASN A 861 -17.83 13.41 -7.10
CA ASN A 861 -18.19 14.09 -8.35
C ASN A 861 -19.47 13.48 -8.95
N LEU A 862 -20.58 14.23 -8.92
CA LEU A 862 -21.88 13.85 -9.45
C LEU A 862 -22.15 14.43 -10.85
N THR A 863 -21.20 15.13 -11.46
CA THR A 863 -21.35 15.68 -12.81
C THR A 863 -21.86 14.67 -13.85
N PRO A 864 -21.38 13.40 -13.88
CA PRO A 864 -21.90 12.40 -14.82
C PRO A 864 -23.36 12.01 -14.59
N SER A 865 -23.87 12.26 -13.38
CA SER A 865 -25.21 11.86 -12.92
C SER A 865 -26.22 13.00 -13.00
N VAL A 866 -25.87 14.16 -13.57
CA VAL A 866 -26.69 15.38 -13.55
C VAL A 866 -27.08 15.82 -14.97
N SER A 867 -28.38 16.09 -15.17
CA SER A 867 -28.91 16.86 -16.30
C SER A 867 -29.71 18.05 -15.78
N ASN A 868 -29.91 19.10 -16.59
CA ASN A 868 -30.57 20.32 -16.11
C ASN A 868 -31.29 21.11 -17.20
N THR A 869 -32.21 21.99 -16.79
CA THR A 869 -32.93 22.95 -17.66
C THR A 869 -32.83 24.39 -17.13
N LEU A 870 -31.68 24.78 -16.57
CA LEU A 870 -31.51 26.02 -15.79
C LEU A 870 -31.79 27.32 -16.56
N LYS A 871 -31.71 27.28 -17.89
CA LYS A 871 -31.99 28.42 -18.80
C LYS A 871 -33.41 28.46 -19.37
N THR A 872 -34.32 27.66 -18.82
CA THR A 872 -35.73 27.64 -19.21
C THR A 872 -36.63 28.20 -18.10
N ASN A 873 -37.89 28.49 -18.44
CA ASN A 873 -38.91 28.69 -17.41
C ASN A 873 -39.10 27.36 -16.65
N GLU A 874 -39.34 27.43 -15.35
CA GLU A 874 -39.38 26.26 -14.46
C GLU A 874 -38.05 25.46 -14.49
N PRO A 875 -36.93 26.10 -14.12
CA PRO A 875 -35.62 25.46 -14.20
C PRO A 875 -35.52 24.25 -13.27
N THR A 876 -34.95 23.17 -13.78
CA THR A 876 -34.77 21.91 -13.04
C THR A 876 -33.34 21.39 -13.06
N ILE A 877 -33.01 20.55 -12.09
CA ILE A 877 -31.88 19.61 -12.10
C ILE A 877 -32.46 18.20 -11.91
N THR A 878 -31.99 17.24 -12.70
CA THR A 878 -32.34 15.83 -12.57
C THR A 878 -31.09 15.02 -12.28
N PHE A 879 -31.11 14.26 -11.18
CA PHE A 879 -30.09 13.29 -10.84
C PHE A 879 -30.50 11.89 -11.32
N SER A 880 -29.56 11.15 -11.91
CA SER A 880 -29.76 9.78 -12.38
C SER A 880 -28.50 8.96 -12.19
N ASN A 881 -28.63 7.75 -11.64
CA ASN A 881 -27.51 6.86 -11.36
C ASN A 881 -26.46 7.52 -10.45
N SER A 882 -26.90 8.25 -9.41
CA SER A 882 -25.97 8.90 -8.47
C SER A 882 -25.34 7.92 -7.47
N ASN A 883 -25.91 6.72 -7.32
CA ASN A 883 -25.57 5.74 -6.27
C ASN A 883 -25.71 6.30 -4.83
N ILE A 884 -26.49 7.37 -4.66
CA ILE A 884 -26.79 7.98 -3.36
C ILE A 884 -28.29 7.77 -3.08
N ALA A 885 -28.61 7.08 -1.99
CA ALA A 885 -29.99 6.76 -1.65
C ALA A 885 -30.79 8.04 -1.36
N GLY A 886 -31.94 8.19 -2.05
CA GLY A 886 -32.82 9.34 -1.91
C GLY A 886 -32.43 10.57 -2.75
N LEU A 887 -31.33 10.53 -3.51
CA LEU A 887 -30.89 11.67 -4.35
C LEU A 887 -31.48 11.67 -5.77
N ASP A 888 -31.61 10.50 -6.41
CA ASP A 888 -32.11 10.41 -7.79
C ASP A 888 -33.54 10.93 -7.92
N GLY A 889 -33.80 11.74 -8.95
CA GLY A 889 -35.07 12.44 -9.16
C GLY A 889 -34.92 13.83 -9.78
N THR A 890 -36.05 14.48 -10.07
CA THR A 890 -36.10 15.83 -10.66
C THR A 890 -36.45 16.87 -9.60
N TYR A 891 -35.67 17.95 -9.55
CA TYR A 891 -35.78 19.03 -8.59
C TYR A 891 -36.00 20.36 -9.31
N TYR A 892 -37.00 21.13 -8.88
CA TYR A 892 -37.10 22.54 -9.24
C TYR A 892 -36.02 23.34 -8.52
N VAL A 893 -35.44 24.30 -9.23
CA VAL A 893 -34.30 25.09 -8.74
C VAL A 893 -34.70 26.54 -8.50
N ASN A 894 -34.27 27.10 -7.36
CA ASN A 894 -34.35 28.53 -7.07
C ASN A 894 -33.02 29.04 -6.51
N GLU A 895 -32.78 30.34 -6.63
CA GLU A 895 -31.76 31.03 -5.83
C GLU A 895 -32.25 31.19 -4.40
N TYR A 896 -31.43 30.78 -3.43
CA TYR A 896 -31.77 30.88 -2.02
C TYR A 896 -31.38 32.26 -1.47
N ALA A 897 -32.32 32.90 -0.74
CA ALA A 897 -32.14 34.25 -0.21
C ALA A 897 -30.96 34.39 0.77
N GLY A 898 -30.53 33.30 1.42
CA GLY A 898 -29.33 33.25 2.27
C GLY A 898 -28.00 33.11 1.50
N GLY A 899 -28.03 33.19 0.18
CA GLY A 899 -26.90 32.96 -0.72
C GLY A 899 -26.76 31.48 -1.06
N GLY A 900 -26.71 31.13 -2.35
CA GLY A 900 -26.64 29.76 -2.84
C GLY A 900 -27.94 29.30 -3.52
N TRP A 901 -28.18 27.99 -3.56
CA TRP A 901 -29.23 27.35 -4.37
C TRP A 901 -30.14 26.48 -3.50
N VAL A 902 -31.41 26.37 -3.90
CA VAL A 902 -32.33 25.38 -3.35
C VAL A 902 -32.87 24.50 -4.47
N LEU A 903 -32.84 23.19 -4.23
CA LEU A 903 -33.36 22.15 -5.09
C LEU A 903 -34.55 21.51 -4.36
N VAL A 904 -35.77 21.80 -4.80
CA VAL A 904 -36.99 21.19 -4.22
C VAL A 904 -37.44 20.08 -5.15
N HIS A 905 -37.59 18.86 -4.63
CA HIS A 905 -38.09 17.75 -5.44
C HIS A 905 -39.45 18.12 -6.06
N ASN A 906 -39.71 17.74 -7.31
CA ASN A 906 -40.89 18.20 -8.06
C ASN A 906 -42.24 17.85 -7.40
N SER A 907 -42.28 16.83 -6.53
CA SER A 907 -43.43 16.49 -5.70
C SER A 907 -43.68 17.44 -4.52
N GLY A 908 -42.73 18.33 -4.21
CA GLY A 908 -42.77 19.23 -3.05
C GLY A 908 -42.48 18.55 -1.70
N GLY A 909 -42.06 17.28 -1.70
CA GLY A 909 -41.90 16.48 -0.48
C GLY A 909 -40.61 16.69 0.32
N HIS A 910 -39.50 17.06 -0.32
CA HIS A 910 -38.22 17.35 0.34
C HIS A 910 -37.41 18.37 -0.48
N ALA A 911 -36.39 18.97 0.14
CA ALA A 911 -35.50 19.92 -0.52
C ALA A 911 -34.05 19.81 -0.05
N ILE A 912 -33.12 20.11 -0.95
CA ILE A 912 -31.69 20.23 -0.70
C ILE A 912 -31.33 21.71 -0.82
N VAL A 913 -30.80 22.31 0.25
CA VAL A 913 -30.42 23.72 0.29
C VAL A 913 -28.91 23.83 0.41
N LEU A 914 -28.30 24.49 -0.58
CA LEU A 914 -26.88 24.73 -0.71
C LEU A 914 -26.62 26.20 -0.36
N THR A 915 -25.90 26.47 0.71
CA THR A 915 -25.70 27.85 1.17
C THR A 915 -24.43 27.99 2.00
N SER A 916 -23.92 29.21 2.11
CA SER A 916 -22.91 29.57 3.12
C SER A 916 -23.52 30.36 4.29
N GLY A 917 -24.86 30.48 4.32
CA GLY A 917 -25.63 31.20 5.32
C GLY A 917 -26.37 30.29 6.31
N ASN A 918 -27.33 30.89 7.03
CA ASN A 918 -28.11 30.21 8.07
C ASN A 918 -29.08 29.16 7.50
N ALA A 919 -29.39 28.16 8.33
CA ALA A 919 -30.37 27.12 8.03
C ALA A 919 -31.75 27.72 7.66
N PRO A 920 -32.40 27.22 6.59
CA PRO A 920 -33.73 27.64 6.15
C PRO A 920 -34.86 27.16 7.08
N SER A 921 -36.06 27.75 6.97
CA SER A 921 -37.25 27.30 7.69
C SER A 921 -37.85 26.03 7.06
N ASP A 922 -38.03 24.97 7.85
CA ASP A 922 -38.55 23.67 7.38
C ASP A 922 -40.07 23.52 7.56
N CYS A 923 -40.88 24.50 7.11
CA CYS A 923 -42.34 24.42 7.13
C CYS A 923 -43.00 24.01 8.49
N GLY A 924 -42.30 24.16 9.63
CA GLY A 924 -42.77 23.73 10.96
C GLY A 924 -42.43 22.29 11.38
N SER A 925 -41.60 21.57 10.63
CA SER A 925 -41.13 20.23 10.98
C SER A 925 -40.16 20.26 12.18
N PRO A 926 -40.39 19.45 13.25
CA PRO A 926 -39.52 19.41 14.42
C PRO A 926 -38.18 18.68 14.20
N ASN A 927 -37.94 18.12 13.01
CA ASN A 927 -36.76 17.30 12.69
C ASN A 927 -35.66 18.03 11.89
N ALA A 928 -35.74 19.36 11.75
CA ALA A 928 -34.64 20.16 11.21
C ALA A 928 -33.44 20.14 12.17
N ARG A 929 -32.60 19.10 12.09
CA ARG A 929 -31.31 19.07 12.81
C ARG A 929 -30.30 19.92 12.05
N ILE A 930 -29.95 21.05 12.65
CA ILE A 930 -28.80 21.89 12.32
C ILE A 930 -27.55 21.24 12.91
N LYS A 931 -26.55 20.89 12.08
CA LYS A 931 -25.13 21.25 12.25
C LYS A 931 -24.20 20.48 11.31
N ASN A 932 -23.48 21.24 10.48
CA ASN A 932 -22.07 21.02 10.21
C ASN A 932 -21.28 21.51 11.44
N ASP A 933 -20.74 20.60 12.24
CA ASP A 933 -19.31 20.68 12.51
C ASP A 933 -18.76 19.54 11.65
N ALA A 934 -17.83 19.84 10.74
CA ALA A 934 -16.95 18.81 10.24
C ALA A 934 -16.41 18.12 11.49
N SER A 935 -16.78 16.86 11.73
CA SER A 935 -16.27 16.12 12.87
C SER A 935 -14.82 15.76 12.57
N VAL A 936 -13.94 16.76 12.66
CA VAL A 936 -12.61 16.53 13.18
C VAL A 936 -12.88 15.95 14.56
N THR A 937 -12.72 14.64 14.67
CA THR A 937 -12.92 14.02 15.97
C THR A 937 -11.85 14.59 16.91
N LEU A 938 -12.12 14.61 18.21
CA LEU A 938 -11.09 14.98 19.21
C LEU A 938 -9.79 14.18 19.04
N ALA A 939 -9.85 13.01 18.41
CA ALA A 939 -8.70 12.18 18.08
C ALA A 939 -7.82 12.81 16.99
N ASP A 940 -8.43 13.46 15.99
CA ASP A 940 -7.74 14.07 14.84
C ASP A 940 -7.04 15.39 15.18
N GLU A 941 -7.26 15.91 16.40
CA GLU A 941 -6.58 17.10 16.95
C GLU A 941 -5.60 16.74 18.09
N LEU A 942 -5.31 15.45 18.29
CA LEU A 942 -4.46 14.96 19.38
C LEU A 942 -3.33 14.07 18.86
N SER A 943 -2.08 14.47 19.10
CA SER A 943 -0.89 13.63 18.93
C SER A 943 -0.33 13.20 20.30
N VAL A 944 0.10 11.94 20.41
CA VAL A 944 0.77 11.40 21.61
C VAL A 944 2.03 10.66 21.19
N TYR A 945 3.19 11.17 21.59
CA TYR A 945 4.49 10.71 21.09
C TYR A 945 5.60 10.89 22.15
N PRO A 946 6.71 10.13 22.12
CA PRO A 946 6.89 8.96 21.29
C PRO A 946 5.95 7.83 21.74
N ASN A 947 5.45 7.06 20.77
CA ASN A 947 4.63 5.88 21.03
C ASN A 947 5.06 4.78 20.06
N PRO A 948 5.93 3.86 20.49
CA PRO A 948 6.17 3.45 21.89
C PRO A 948 7.07 4.41 22.68
N ALA A 949 6.84 4.50 23.99
CA ALA A 949 7.55 5.38 24.91
C ALA A 949 8.53 4.63 25.81
N LEU A 950 9.70 5.23 26.08
CA LEU A 950 10.60 4.78 27.13
C LEU A 950 10.14 5.30 28.49
N ASN A 951 10.40 6.55 28.87
CA ASN A 951 10.09 7.03 30.22
C ASN A 951 9.04 8.14 30.26
N SER A 952 8.68 8.71 29.13
CA SER A 952 7.72 9.81 29.08
C SER A 952 7.07 9.91 27.71
N ILE A 953 5.92 10.57 27.67
CA ILE A 953 5.22 10.95 26.44
C ILE A 953 4.87 12.43 26.46
N THR A 954 4.98 13.05 25.29
CA THR A 954 4.43 14.35 24.93
C THR A 954 3.00 14.19 24.43
N ILE A 955 2.14 15.10 24.86
CA ILE A 955 0.75 15.22 24.43
C ILE A 955 0.59 16.58 23.75
N GLN A 956 0.34 16.57 22.45
CA GLN A 956 0.10 17.78 21.66
C GLN A 956 -1.37 17.82 21.26
N SER A 957 -2.02 18.95 21.51
CA SER A 957 -3.42 19.17 21.15
C SER A 957 -3.72 20.63 20.82
N ASN A 958 -4.71 20.84 19.95
CA ASN A 958 -5.25 22.17 19.65
C ASN A 958 -6.31 22.65 20.67
N PHE A 959 -6.49 21.89 21.75
CA PHE A 959 -7.44 22.15 22.83
C PHE A 959 -6.80 21.91 24.21
N ASN A 960 -7.42 22.42 25.28
CA ASN A 960 -6.85 22.37 26.62
C ASN A 960 -7.17 21.03 27.31
N ILE A 961 -6.13 20.27 27.67
CA ILE A 961 -6.29 19.01 28.44
C ILE A 961 -6.24 19.35 29.93
N SER A 962 -7.29 18.98 30.66
CA SER A 962 -7.48 19.28 32.09
C SER A 962 -7.09 18.12 33.01
N LYS A 963 -7.12 16.89 32.49
CA LYS A 963 -6.85 15.67 33.25
C LYS A 963 -6.39 14.54 32.34
N VAL A 964 -5.42 13.75 32.80
CA VAL A 964 -4.94 12.53 32.14
C VAL A 964 -4.92 11.38 33.15
N ARG A 965 -5.46 10.23 32.77
CA ARG A 965 -5.38 8.97 33.52
C ARG A 965 -4.65 7.91 32.70
N VAL A 966 -3.69 7.23 33.30
CA VAL A 966 -3.07 6.03 32.72
C VAL A 966 -3.81 4.81 33.25
N LEU A 967 -4.31 3.99 32.33
CA LEU A 967 -5.11 2.80 32.59
C LEU A 967 -4.34 1.55 32.11
N ASN A 968 -4.42 0.44 32.85
CA ASN A 968 -3.97 -0.86 32.34
C ASN A 968 -5.04 -1.51 31.44
N LEU A 969 -4.76 -2.69 30.88
CA LEU A 969 -5.68 -3.45 30.01
C LEU A 969 -7.03 -3.80 30.68
N ASN A 970 -7.08 -3.87 32.01
CA ASN A 970 -8.30 -4.13 32.77
C ASN A 970 -9.07 -2.84 33.13
N GLY A 971 -8.63 -1.68 32.65
CA GLY A 971 -9.22 -0.38 32.96
C GLY A 971 -8.88 0.16 34.35
N ALA A 972 -7.93 -0.44 35.08
CA ALA A 972 -7.51 0.06 36.38
C ALA A 972 -6.61 1.29 36.20
N VAL A 973 -6.91 2.36 36.94
CA VAL A 973 -6.13 3.61 36.93
C VAL A 973 -4.83 3.40 37.70
N LEU A 974 -3.70 3.55 37.01
CA LEU A 974 -2.35 3.44 37.58
C LEU A 974 -1.78 4.80 37.98
N GLN A 975 -2.14 5.85 37.24
CA GLN A 975 -1.67 7.21 37.45
C GLN A 975 -2.76 8.21 37.06
N THR A 976 -2.87 9.32 37.78
CA THR A 976 -3.74 10.45 37.44
C THR A 976 -2.97 11.74 37.57
N VAL A 977 -3.05 12.60 36.55
CA VAL A 977 -2.49 13.95 36.54
C VAL A 977 -3.63 14.93 36.25
N GLU A 978 -3.81 15.95 37.10
CA GLU A 978 -4.87 16.96 36.98
C GLU A 978 -4.27 18.36 36.94
N HIS A 979 -4.16 18.94 35.75
CA HIS A 979 -3.67 20.29 35.49
C HIS A 979 -4.23 20.81 34.17
N ARG A 980 -4.32 22.14 33.99
CA ARG A 980 -4.57 22.71 32.66
C ARG A 980 -3.32 22.56 31.79
N ASN A 981 -3.51 22.06 30.58
CA ASN A 981 -2.51 21.98 29.51
C ASN A 981 -1.36 21.04 29.85
N ILE A 982 -1.70 19.81 30.27
CA ILE A 982 -0.74 18.72 30.45
C ILE A 982 -0.11 18.41 29.09
N LYS A 983 1.19 18.72 28.95
CA LYS A 983 1.97 18.47 27.72
C LYS A 983 2.94 17.30 27.82
N LEU A 984 3.39 16.96 29.03
CA LEU A 984 4.35 15.90 29.27
C LEU A 984 3.83 14.99 30.39
N LEU A 985 3.91 13.68 30.18
CA LEU A 985 3.52 12.67 31.16
C LEU A 985 4.69 11.72 31.42
N ASP A 986 5.08 11.60 32.69
CA ASP A 986 6.11 10.67 33.16
C ASP A 986 5.52 9.25 33.32
N LEU A 987 6.19 8.26 32.73
CA LEU A 987 5.88 6.83 32.72
C LEU A 987 7.01 5.99 33.35
N SER A 988 8.05 6.60 33.92
CA SER A 988 9.22 5.90 34.47
C SER A 988 8.88 4.89 35.56
N GLY A 989 7.77 5.08 36.27
CA GLY A 989 7.25 4.16 37.28
C GLY A 989 6.48 2.94 36.74
N LEU A 990 6.24 2.84 35.43
CA LEU A 990 5.45 1.78 34.80
C LEU A 990 6.34 0.66 34.25
N GLN A 991 5.84 -0.58 34.32
CA GLN A 991 6.48 -1.73 33.66
C GLN A 991 6.26 -1.70 32.14
N GLN A 992 7.11 -2.39 31.39
CA GLN A 992 6.92 -2.61 29.95
C GLN A 992 5.54 -3.22 29.68
N GLY A 993 4.81 -2.68 28.70
CA GLY A 993 3.46 -3.16 28.37
C GLY A 993 2.57 -2.13 27.67
N ILE A 994 1.33 -2.55 27.37
CA ILE A 994 0.30 -1.71 26.74
C ILE A 994 -0.54 -1.02 27.82
N TYR A 995 -0.77 0.28 27.65
CA TYR A 995 -1.60 1.11 28.51
C TYR A 995 -2.56 1.97 27.70
N PHE A 996 -3.56 2.55 28.35
CA PHE A 996 -4.49 3.50 27.75
C PHE A 996 -4.46 4.83 28.50
N LEU A 997 -4.34 5.93 27.75
CA LEU A 997 -4.51 7.27 28.28
C LEU A 997 -5.96 7.68 28.14
N GLN A 998 -6.65 7.94 29.24
CA GLN A 998 -7.93 8.65 29.23
C GLN A 998 -7.64 10.14 29.47
N LEU A 999 -7.86 10.96 28.43
CA LEU A 999 -7.63 12.40 28.44
C LEU A 999 -8.96 13.13 28.54
N THR A 1000 -9.10 14.09 29.46
CA THR A 1000 -10.29 14.93 29.59
C THR A 1000 -9.95 16.38 29.25
N SER A 1001 -10.66 16.95 28.29
CA SER A 1001 -10.55 18.34 27.85
C SER A 1001 -11.87 19.09 28.01
N ASP A 1002 -11.83 20.38 27.69
CA ASP A 1002 -13.01 21.22 27.51
C ASP A 1002 -13.91 20.79 26.34
N LYS A 1003 -13.36 20.05 25.37
CA LYS A 1003 -14.09 19.52 24.22
C LYS A 1003 -14.66 18.11 24.45
N GLY A 1004 -14.18 17.34 25.43
CA GLY A 1004 -14.69 15.98 25.71
C GLY A 1004 -13.66 15.07 26.40
N THR A 1005 -13.91 13.76 26.39
CA THR A 1005 -12.94 12.76 26.87
C THR A 1005 -12.52 11.86 25.72
N LEU A 1006 -11.21 11.61 25.59
CA LEU A 1006 -10.63 10.71 24.60
C LEU A 1006 -9.87 9.57 25.29
N ILE A 1007 -9.77 8.42 24.64
CA ILE A 1007 -8.85 7.35 25.01
C ILE A 1007 -7.85 7.12 23.88
N LYS A 1008 -6.53 7.16 24.18
CA LYS A 1008 -5.46 6.79 23.22
C LYS A 1008 -4.64 5.64 23.78
N ARG A 1009 -4.34 4.64 22.95
CA ARG A 1009 -3.46 3.51 23.28
C ARG A 1009 -2.00 3.97 23.28
N ILE A 1010 -1.23 3.57 24.29
CA ILE A 1010 0.22 3.77 24.36
C ILE A 1010 0.96 2.47 24.70
N ILE A 1011 2.22 2.37 24.26
CA ILE A 1011 3.10 1.25 24.54
C ILE A 1011 4.30 1.75 25.36
N LYS A 1012 4.54 1.17 26.53
CA LYS A 1012 5.75 1.39 27.35
C LYS A 1012 6.77 0.31 26.97
N LYS A 1013 7.95 0.71 26.50
CA LYS A 1013 9.07 -0.18 26.24
C LYS A 1013 9.86 -0.50 27.51
#